data_AF-A0A661Z4R7-F1
#
_entry.id   AF-A0A661Z4R7-F1
#
_cell.length_a   1.000
_cell.length_b   1.000
_cell.length_c   1.000
_cell.angle_alpha   90.00
_cell.angle_beta   90.00
_cell.angle_gamma   90.00
#
_symmetry.space_group_name_H-M   'P 1'
#
loop_
_entity.id
_entity.type
_entity.pdbx_description
1 polymer ?
#
loop_
_entity_poly.entity_id
_entity_poly.type
_entity_poly.pdbx_seq_one_letter_code
_entity_poly.pdbx_strand_id
1 'polypeptide(L)'
;MKRILGLDLGTTSIGWAFVHEAENSEEKSEIIKLGVRVIPLSTDEETDFQKGKATSINADRTLKRGARRNLDRYQLRRTALIETLKTNNFIDLTNETLSENGKKSTFSTYEIRAKAAKERISKLDFAKVLLMINKKRGYKSSRKAQSDDEGTAIDGMSVAKKLYNSKLTPGQYVFNLLKKEKKIMPEFYRSDLQNEFDSIWNKQIEYYGEILKPKLKEELLNKNKSQTWAICKDPFNIKGVKLQGKTKEQKIEKYRLRTIALEEKLELELLAIVLQEVNNQINQSSGYLGAISDRSKELYFNKQTVGEYLYLQLKENPHARLKNQVFYRQDYLDEFETIWEAQKAFYPELTNDLKQQIRDIVIFYQRRLKSQKHLISECQFEKQHKAIPKSSPLFQEFKIWQLINNLEIRHIPTRTNYKNEDIEQDLKEILFSELNIREKLSANDILKLLVKDPKEHELNYKEGLEGNRTNAALYKAYQEILMLEGEEYDFKKLKADKINDIIVSKFSEIGINQDLMFFNIDKEGDHYDKQAILQLWHLLYSYEGDNSHTGDKGLIETLSNKFGFKPEYAKIISKIKLQSDYGALSSKAIRKILPYLEAGHPFAMSESENGLIGATNLAGYNHSSSLTKEQLEKRKLKDILELLPKNSLRNPVVEKILNQLVNVVNAIIQDDKLGKPDEIRVELARELKKSAKERSEMTKNINAANTRHDKIRKILQTEFGISKVTRNDIIRYKLWEELESNGHKSIYTNTYIPREKIFSKEFDIEHIVPKALIFDDSFSNKTLTVRSVNLKKSNETAYDFLNDYLNKDKFMQFLSRAEKLWKDGKISKAKYNKLLMKASEIPEGFIERDLRNSQYIAKKATQMLSEIVRKVSTTSGSITGRLRSDWQLINIMKDLNYNKYDKLGLTEVIEGKNGQPEHRIKDWTKRNDHRHHAMDALTVAFTKPAYIQYLNNLHARRDENQKTHKIILNIEQKNLHRNEKSKLVFNPPLPIKEFKAESKKHLENILISFKAKNKVVTRNKNKIKGKEKPQISLTPRGQLHKETIYGKIERYETKLIKIGSKLDIEMIMQVANQKYREALLVRLAKFDGNPKKAFAGKNSPSKNPIIIIHGSNNTDIDNTVPEKVKIVWKTNQYTIRKEISPDLKIEKVIDVGIKRILQNRLNEYNGDAKKAFVNLEENPIYLNKEKGITIKRVSITGVSNAEAL
;
A
#
# COMPACT_ATOMS: atom_id res chain seq x y z
N MET A 1 8.24 -31.49 -39.07
CA MET A 1 8.86 -30.62 -38.04
C MET A 1 7.79 -29.85 -37.30
N LYS A 2 7.94 -29.77 -35.98
CA LYS A 2 6.97 -29.12 -35.11
C LYS A 2 7.26 -27.63 -34.92
N ARG A 3 6.26 -26.76 -35.09
CA ARG A 3 6.40 -25.32 -34.85
C ARG A 3 6.21 -24.99 -33.38
N ILE A 4 7.24 -24.43 -32.76
CA ILE A 4 7.26 -24.13 -31.33
C ILE A 4 7.50 -22.66 -31.09
N LEU A 5 6.65 -22.07 -30.25
CA LEU A 5 6.84 -20.73 -29.72
C LEU A 5 7.30 -20.79 -28.26
N GLY A 6 8.56 -20.44 -28.01
CA GLY A 6 9.10 -20.22 -26.67
C GLY A 6 8.87 -18.79 -26.21
N LEU A 7 8.47 -18.61 -24.95
CA LEU A 7 8.19 -17.32 -24.33
C LEU A 7 8.91 -17.18 -22.98
N ASP A 8 9.67 -16.10 -22.81
CA ASP A 8 10.22 -15.65 -21.52
C ASP A 8 9.39 -14.45 -21.03
N LEU A 9 8.47 -14.69 -20.09
CA LEU A 9 7.54 -13.69 -19.59
C LEU A 9 8.07 -13.02 -18.32
N GLY A 10 8.64 -11.82 -18.49
CA GLY A 10 9.11 -10.94 -17.43
C GLY A 10 8.05 -9.95 -16.92
N THR A 11 8.39 -9.22 -15.86
CA THR A 11 7.58 -8.10 -15.36
C THR A 11 7.64 -6.87 -16.28
N THR A 12 8.77 -6.66 -16.94
CA THR A 12 9.08 -5.50 -17.79
C THR A 12 9.42 -5.88 -19.23
N SER A 13 9.35 -7.16 -19.60
CA SER A 13 9.75 -7.65 -20.91
C SER A 13 9.09 -8.97 -21.27
N ILE A 14 9.01 -9.26 -22.56
CA ILE A 14 8.62 -10.55 -23.12
C ILE A 14 9.67 -10.92 -24.16
N GLY A 15 10.48 -11.93 -23.87
CA GLY A 15 11.30 -12.59 -24.88
C GLY A 15 10.45 -13.61 -25.63
N TRP A 16 10.66 -13.75 -26.93
CA TRP A 16 10.00 -14.78 -27.72
C TRP A 16 10.95 -15.39 -28.75
N ALA A 17 10.74 -16.68 -29.04
CA ALA A 17 11.51 -17.44 -30.01
C ALA A 17 10.58 -18.40 -30.76
N PHE A 18 10.59 -18.33 -32.09
CA PHE A 18 9.87 -19.25 -32.96
C PHE A 18 10.89 -20.20 -33.62
N VAL A 19 10.70 -21.50 -33.43
CA VAL A 19 11.63 -22.54 -33.88
C VAL A 19 10.88 -23.70 -34.52
N HIS A 20 11.55 -24.40 -35.43
CA HIS A 20 11.14 -25.72 -35.90
C HIS A 20 11.92 -26.78 -35.12
N GLU A 21 11.21 -27.63 -34.37
CA GLU A 21 11.81 -28.74 -33.62
C GLU A 21 11.64 -30.04 -34.41
N ALA A 22 12.74 -30.74 -34.63
CA ALA A 22 12.76 -32.05 -35.30
C ALA A 22 12.04 -33.11 -34.44
N GLU A 23 11.16 -33.89 -35.06
CA GLU A 23 10.41 -34.96 -34.40
C GLU A 23 11.03 -36.36 -34.58
N ASN A 24 11.85 -36.53 -35.62
CA ASN A 24 12.56 -37.77 -35.94
C ASN A 24 14.03 -37.47 -36.31
N SER A 25 14.81 -38.50 -36.61
CA SER A 25 16.24 -38.41 -36.96
C SER A 25 16.52 -37.88 -38.36
N GLU A 26 15.51 -37.81 -39.24
CA GLU A 26 15.64 -37.32 -40.62
C GLU A 26 15.42 -35.81 -40.71
N GLU A 27 14.81 -35.22 -39.67
CA GLU A 27 14.58 -33.78 -39.56
C GLU A 27 15.71 -33.08 -38.79
N LYS A 28 16.02 -31.83 -39.18
CA LYS A 28 16.98 -30.97 -38.50
C LYS A 28 16.26 -29.77 -37.86
N SER A 29 16.47 -29.54 -36.57
CA SER A 29 15.85 -28.40 -35.88
C SER A 29 16.40 -27.07 -36.41
N GLU A 30 15.59 -26.01 -36.40
CA GLU A 30 15.94 -24.71 -36.99
C GLU A 30 15.46 -23.54 -36.12
N ILE A 31 16.24 -22.46 -36.05
CA ILE A 31 15.84 -21.18 -35.45
C ILE A 31 15.23 -20.31 -36.56
N ILE A 32 13.94 -19.96 -36.45
CA ILE A 32 13.27 -19.16 -37.49
C ILE A 32 13.38 -17.67 -37.17
N LYS A 33 12.95 -17.26 -35.97
CA LYS A 33 12.94 -15.85 -35.58
C LYS A 33 12.93 -15.67 -34.07
N LEU A 34 13.62 -14.63 -33.61
CA LEU A 34 13.70 -14.23 -32.21
C LEU A 34 13.25 -12.78 -32.05
N GLY A 35 12.76 -12.43 -30.86
CA GLY A 35 12.49 -11.03 -30.57
C GLY A 35 12.30 -10.73 -29.09
N VAL A 36 12.30 -9.43 -28.78
CA VAL A 36 12.08 -8.90 -27.44
C VAL A 36 11.08 -7.77 -27.49
N ARG A 37 10.06 -7.85 -26.63
CA ARG A 37 9.08 -6.79 -26.38
C ARG A 37 9.30 -6.23 -24.98
N VAL A 38 9.84 -5.02 -24.88
CA VAL A 38 9.99 -4.30 -23.61
C VAL A 38 8.68 -3.60 -23.24
N ILE A 39 8.25 -3.81 -21.99
CA ILE A 39 7.07 -3.24 -21.35
C ILE A 39 7.55 -2.24 -20.29
N PRO A 40 7.72 -0.96 -20.64
CA PRO A 40 8.29 -0.02 -19.70
C PRO A 40 7.29 0.24 -18.57
N LEU A 41 7.73 -0.05 -17.34
CA LEU A 41 7.11 0.40 -16.11
C LEU A 41 7.79 1.70 -15.64
N SER A 42 7.16 2.49 -14.78
CA SER A 42 7.92 3.48 -13.98
C SER A 42 8.73 2.75 -12.91
N THR A 43 9.79 3.39 -12.41
CA THR A 43 10.56 2.90 -11.27
C THR A 43 9.65 2.61 -10.07
N ASP A 44 8.66 3.46 -9.85
CA ASP A 44 7.68 3.29 -8.77
C ASP A 44 6.74 2.11 -9.03
N GLU A 45 6.24 1.92 -10.27
CA GLU A 45 5.40 0.79 -10.65
C GLU A 45 6.11 -0.55 -10.43
N GLU A 46 7.37 -0.64 -10.85
CA GLU A 46 8.17 -1.85 -10.68
C GLU A 46 8.50 -2.11 -9.21
N THR A 47 8.94 -1.06 -8.49
CA THR A 47 9.30 -1.16 -7.07
C THR A 47 8.08 -1.52 -6.21
N ASP A 48 6.93 -0.91 -6.45
CA ASP A 48 5.69 -1.21 -5.73
C ASP A 48 5.20 -2.62 -6.05
N PHE A 49 5.27 -3.05 -7.31
CA PHE A 49 4.96 -4.42 -7.68
C PHE A 49 5.89 -5.42 -6.96
N GLN A 50 7.19 -5.16 -6.90
CA GLN A 50 8.13 -6.03 -6.17
C GLN A 50 7.88 -6.01 -4.65
N LYS A 51 7.50 -4.87 -4.07
CA LYS A 51 7.12 -4.73 -2.65
C LYS A 51 5.72 -5.28 -2.32
N GLY A 52 5.01 -5.85 -3.29
CA GLY A 52 3.67 -6.40 -3.09
C GLY A 52 2.58 -5.34 -2.90
N LYS A 53 2.85 -4.08 -3.19
CA LYS A 53 1.86 -3.00 -3.11
C LYS A 53 0.93 -3.06 -4.31
N ALA A 54 -0.37 -2.99 -4.06
CA ALA A 54 -1.40 -2.92 -5.08
C ALA A 54 -1.75 -1.46 -5.40
N THR A 55 -0.75 -0.61 -5.65
CA THR A 55 -1.00 0.78 -5.99
C THR A 55 -1.55 0.85 -7.42
N SER A 56 -2.80 1.29 -7.55
CA SER A 56 -3.40 1.55 -8.87
C SER A 56 -2.76 2.79 -9.48
N ILE A 57 -2.24 2.66 -10.70
CA ILE A 57 -1.71 3.78 -11.52
C ILE A 57 -2.76 4.88 -11.70
N ASN A 58 -4.06 4.54 -11.56
CA ASN A 58 -5.17 5.47 -11.67
C ASN A 58 -5.63 6.07 -10.32
N ALA A 59 -4.96 5.78 -9.19
CA ALA A 59 -5.34 6.30 -7.88
C ALA A 59 -5.28 7.83 -7.87
N ASP A 60 -4.14 8.41 -8.27
CA ASP A 60 -3.99 9.86 -8.37
C ASP A 60 -5.00 10.46 -9.38
N ARG A 61 -5.13 9.86 -10.56
CA ARG A 61 -6.16 10.28 -11.55
C ARG A 61 -7.57 10.27 -10.97
N THR A 62 -7.89 9.29 -10.14
CA THR A 62 -9.20 9.16 -9.47
C THR A 62 -9.38 10.23 -8.40
N LEU A 63 -8.34 10.53 -7.62
CA LEU A 63 -8.31 11.62 -6.66
C LEU A 63 -8.56 12.97 -7.36
N LYS A 64 -7.81 13.27 -8.43
CA LYS A 64 -8.01 14.51 -9.21
C LYS A 64 -9.40 14.56 -9.86
N ARG A 65 -9.94 13.43 -10.32
CA ARG A 65 -11.33 13.34 -10.83
C ARG A 65 -12.35 13.61 -9.72
N GLY A 66 -12.11 13.12 -8.51
CA GLY A 66 -12.92 13.41 -7.32
C GLY A 66 -12.94 14.91 -7.02
N ALA A 67 -11.76 15.54 -6.97
CA ALA A 67 -11.63 16.99 -6.75
C ALA A 67 -12.38 17.82 -7.80
N ARG A 68 -12.22 17.49 -9.10
CA ARG A 68 -12.96 18.17 -10.18
C ARG A 68 -14.48 18.02 -10.04
N ARG A 69 -14.97 16.82 -9.75
CA ARG A 69 -16.41 16.58 -9.52
C ARG A 69 -16.93 17.37 -8.32
N ASN A 70 -16.14 17.49 -7.26
CA ASN A 70 -16.52 18.26 -6.08
C ASN A 70 -16.59 19.76 -6.39
N LEU A 71 -15.65 20.30 -7.17
CA LEU A 71 -15.66 21.67 -7.64
C LEU A 71 -16.88 21.95 -8.55
N ASP A 72 -17.10 21.11 -9.57
CA ASP A 72 -18.23 21.21 -10.50
C ASP A 72 -19.58 21.17 -9.75
N ARG A 73 -19.74 20.22 -8.82
CA ARG A 73 -20.95 20.15 -7.97
C ARG A 73 -21.13 21.35 -7.05
N TYR A 74 -20.04 21.96 -6.59
CA TYR A 74 -20.10 23.20 -5.83
C TYR A 74 -20.57 24.37 -6.72
N GLN A 75 -20.00 24.49 -7.92
CA GLN A 75 -20.39 25.53 -8.90
C GLN A 75 -21.86 25.40 -9.30
N LEU A 76 -22.31 24.19 -9.71
CA LEU A 76 -23.71 23.94 -10.06
C LEU A 76 -24.68 24.32 -8.94
N ARG A 77 -24.34 23.95 -7.70
CA ARG A 77 -25.17 24.29 -6.53
C ARG A 77 -25.19 25.78 -6.24
N ARG A 78 -24.06 26.46 -6.43
CA ARG A 78 -23.96 27.91 -6.26
C ARG A 78 -24.77 28.64 -7.32
N THR A 79 -24.67 28.22 -8.59
CA THR A 79 -25.49 28.75 -9.69
C THR A 79 -26.98 28.55 -9.42
N ALA A 80 -27.40 27.33 -9.06
CA ALA A 80 -28.79 27.04 -8.75
C ALA A 80 -29.31 27.92 -7.59
N LEU A 81 -28.50 28.13 -6.53
CA LEU A 81 -28.89 29.02 -5.44
C LEU A 81 -29.08 30.47 -5.92
N ILE A 82 -28.17 30.97 -6.75
CA ILE A 82 -28.27 32.33 -7.32
C ILE A 82 -29.52 32.46 -8.19
N GLU A 83 -29.79 31.49 -9.06
CA GLU A 83 -30.99 31.47 -9.91
C GLU A 83 -32.28 31.41 -9.09
N THR A 84 -32.33 30.56 -8.06
CA THR A 84 -33.47 30.49 -7.13
C THR A 84 -33.69 31.83 -6.43
N LEU A 85 -32.64 32.47 -5.92
CA LEU A 85 -32.76 33.77 -5.25
C LEU A 85 -33.19 34.89 -6.20
N LYS A 86 -32.68 34.88 -7.44
CA LYS A 86 -33.08 35.85 -8.48
C LYS A 86 -34.55 35.69 -8.85
N THR A 87 -35.01 34.47 -9.08
CA THR A 87 -36.40 34.17 -9.47
C THR A 87 -37.41 34.57 -8.38
N ASN A 88 -36.98 34.54 -7.12
CA ASN A 88 -37.79 34.95 -5.97
C ASN A 88 -37.52 36.41 -5.53
N ASN A 89 -36.92 37.25 -6.39
CA ASN A 89 -36.69 38.68 -6.15
C ASN A 89 -35.89 39.02 -4.87
N PHE A 90 -34.93 38.16 -4.49
CA PHE A 90 -34.00 38.45 -3.39
C PHE A 90 -32.75 39.22 -3.82
N ILE A 91 -32.35 39.11 -5.08
CA ILE A 91 -31.14 39.73 -5.64
C ILE A 91 -31.35 40.19 -7.07
N ASP A 92 -30.68 41.28 -7.44
CA ASP A 92 -30.53 41.75 -8.82
C ASP A 92 -29.05 41.96 -9.16
N LEU A 93 -28.51 41.04 -9.96
CA LEU A 93 -27.10 41.02 -10.35
C LEU A 93 -26.68 42.14 -11.31
N THR A 94 -27.60 42.97 -11.81
CA THR A 94 -27.25 44.09 -12.69
C THR A 94 -26.48 45.18 -11.94
N ASN A 95 -26.81 45.43 -10.67
CA ASN A 95 -26.23 46.50 -9.87
C ASN A 95 -25.65 46.04 -8.51
N GLU A 96 -25.85 44.78 -8.12
CA GLU A 96 -25.44 44.28 -6.80
C GLU A 96 -24.18 43.40 -6.83
N THR A 97 -23.34 43.56 -5.80
CA THR A 97 -22.14 42.74 -5.60
C THR A 97 -22.34 41.72 -4.47
N LEU A 98 -22.18 40.43 -4.77
CA LEU A 98 -22.34 39.32 -3.81
C LEU A 98 -21.07 38.98 -3.01
N SER A 99 -20.10 39.88 -2.96
CA SER A 99 -18.84 39.75 -2.22
C SER A 99 -18.59 40.98 -1.36
N GLU A 100 -17.74 40.83 -0.34
CA GLU A 100 -17.26 41.96 0.47
C GLU A 100 -16.58 42.99 -0.43
N ASN A 101 -17.10 44.22 -0.44
CA ASN A 101 -16.58 45.36 -1.20
C ASN A 101 -16.51 46.61 -0.30
N GLY A 102 -15.49 47.44 -0.53
CA GLY A 102 -15.32 48.71 0.19
C GLY A 102 -14.27 48.71 1.31
N LYS A 103 -14.04 49.88 1.91
CA LYS A 103 -13.11 50.05 3.04
C LYS A 103 -13.74 49.47 4.32
N LYS A 104 -12.94 48.77 5.13
CA LYS A 104 -13.36 48.10 6.39
C LYS A 104 -14.39 46.98 6.22
N SER A 105 -14.52 46.39 5.02
CA SER A 105 -15.45 45.28 4.77
C SER A 105 -14.95 43.92 5.26
N THR A 106 -13.72 43.83 5.78
CA THR A 106 -13.09 42.57 6.21
C THR A 106 -13.96 41.88 7.27
N PHE A 107 -14.36 40.64 6.98
CA PHE A 107 -15.23 39.82 7.85
C PHE A 107 -16.68 40.29 8.00
N SER A 108 -17.11 41.31 7.25
CA SER A 108 -18.51 41.80 7.27
C SER A 108 -19.53 40.69 6.99
N THR A 109 -19.20 39.72 6.12
CA THR A 109 -20.12 38.59 5.85
C THR A 109 -20.29 37.68 7.07
N TYR A 110 -19.24 37.52 7.89
CA TYR A 110 -19.31 36.75 9.14
C TYR A 110 -20.16 37.48 10.18
N GLU A 111 -19.99 38.80 10.30
CA GLU A 111 -20.81 39.64 11.17
C GLU A 111 -22.29 39.56 10.78
N ILE A 112 -22.60 39.76 9.50
CA ILE A 112 -23.97 39.69 8.97
C ILE A 112 -24.57 38.31 9.20
N ARG A 113 -23.81 37.24 8.99
CA ARG A 113 -24.26 35.86 9.23
C ARG A 113 -24.62 35.63 10.70
N ALA A 114 -23.85 36.20 11.63
CA ALA A 114 -24.17 36.14 13.05
C ALA A 114 -25.43 36.97 13.39
N LYS A 115 -25.57 38.18 12.82
CA LYS A 115 -26.75 39.04 13.00
C LYS A 115 -28.03 38.42 12.44
N ALA A 116 -27.95 37.74 11.30
CA ALA A 116 -29.09 37.11 10.62
C ALA A 116 -29.89 36.11 11.49
N ALA A 117 -29.27 35.55 12.52
CA ALA A 117 -29.91 34.62 13.44
C ALA A 117 -30.81 35.31 14.48
N LYS A 118 -30.70 36.63 14.65
CA LYS A 118 -31.35 37.40 15.73
C LYS A 118 -32.08 38.65 15.26
N GLU A 119 -31.54 39.31 14.24
CA GLU A 119 -31.98 40.63 13.79
C GLU A 119 -32.30 40.61 12.29
N ARG A 120 -33.18 41.52 11.85
CA ARG A 120 -33.49 41.72 10.43
C ARG A 120 -32.24 42.15 9.67
N ILE A 121 -31.93 41.47 8.57
CA ILE A 121 -30.88 41.88 7.61
C ILE A 121 -31.49 42.15 6.24
N SER A 122 -30.75 42.85 5.35
CA SER A 122 -31.22 43.13 3.99
C SER A 122 -31.35 41.85 3.14
N LYS A 123 -32.21 41.86 2.10
CA LYS A 123 -32.35 40.72 1.17
C LYS A 123 -31.04 40.33 0.50
N LEU A 124 -30.25 41.33 0.09
CA LEU A 124 -28.91 41.13 -0.48
C LEU A 124 -27.95 40.47 0.51
N ASP A 125 -27.98 40.89 1.77
CA ASP A 125 -27.14 40.32 2.83
C ASP A 125 -27.58 38.89 3.19
N PHE A 126 -28.89 38.62 3.19
CA PHE A 126 -29.42 37.27 3.36
C PHE A 126 -28.92 36.33 2.25
N ALA A 127 -28.89 36.80 1.01
CA ALA A 127 -28.29 36.05 -0.10
C ALA A 127 -26.79 35.77 0.12
N LYS A 128 -26.01 36.74 0.61
CA LYS A 128 -24.58 36.54 0.95
C LYS A 128 -24.41 35.47 2.03
N VAL A 129 -25.26 35.46 3.06
CA VAL A 129 -25.26 34.46 4.13
C VAL A 129 -25.54 33.06 3.58
N LEU A 130 -26.60 32.90 2.78
CA LEU A 130 -26.93 31.60 2.16
C LEU A 130 -25.81 31.11 1.23
N LEU A 131 -25.16 32.01 0.48
CA LEU A 131 -24.01 31.68 -0.36
C LEU A 131 -22.78 31.24 0.43
N MET A 132 -22.64 31.73 1.66
CA MET A 132 -21.58 31.32 2.58
C MET A 132 -21.85 29.91 3.14
N ILE A 133 -23.07 29.62 3.57
CA ILE A 133 -23.51 28.27 4.02
C ILE A 133 -23.42 27.27 2.85
N ASN A 134 -23.82 27.68 1.64
CA ASN A 134 -23.67 26.88 0.41
C ASN A 134 -22.21 26.44 0.16
N LYS A 135 -21.24 27.33 0.40
CA LYS A 135 -19.80 27.06 0.29
C LYS A 135 -19.28 26.18 1.42
N LYS A 136 -19.83 26.35 2.63
CA LYS A 136 -19.41 25.69 3.87
C LYS A 136 -20.62 25.03 4.53
N ARG A 137 -20.94 23.80 4.11
CA ARG A 137 -22.16 23.06 4.52
C ARG A 137 -21.91 21.86 5.44
N GLY A 138 -20.79 21.90 6.16
CA GLY A 138 -20.39 20.87 7.13
C GLY A 138 -20.01 19.50 6.56
N TYR A 139 -19.41 18.70 7.45
CA TYR A 139 -19.09 17.29 7.25
C TYR A 139 -20.32 16.41 7.49
N LYS A 140 -20.55 15.41 6.64
CA LYS A 140 -21.62 14.42 6.83
C LYS A 140 -20.98 13.07 7.04
N SER A 141 -21.23 12.48 8.20
CA SER A 141 -20.79 11.12 8.55
C SER A 141 -21.35 10.10 7.55
N SER A 142 -20.54 9.09 7.22
CA SER A 142 -20.99 7.91 6.50
C SER A 142 -20.33 6.67 7.08
N ARG A 143 -21.15 5.69 7.46
CA ARG A 143 -20.69 4.45 8.08
C ARG A 143 -19.73 3.65 7.20
N LYS A 144 -19.90 3.73 5.88
CA LYS A 144 -19.03 3.03 4.90
C LYS A 144 -17.73 3.78 4.57
N ALA A 145 -17.55 5.01 5.06
CA ALA A 145 -16.40 5.85 4.74
C ALA A 145 -15.41 6.02 5.92
N GLN A 146 -15.75 5.54 7.12
CA GLN A 146 -14.91 5.67 8.31
C GLN A 146 -13.61 4.86 8.17
N SER A 147 -12.48 5.55 8.03
CA SER A 147 -11.16 4.95 8.22
C SER A 147 -10.78 4.96 9.70
N ASP A 148 -9.96 4.00 10.14
CA ASP A 148 -9.51 3.94 11.53
C ASP A 148 -8.76 5.21 11.97
N ASP A 149 -8.19 5.98 11.03
CA ASP A 149 -7.51 7.26 11.27
C ASP A 149 -8.47 8.45 11.58
N GLU A 150 -9.77 8.34 11.32
CA GLU A 150 -10.73 9.45 11.51
C GLU A 150 -11.27 9.54 12.96
N GLY A 151 -11.07 8.49 13.77
CA GLY A 151 -11.62 8.33 15.12
C GLY A 151 -13.12 7.98 15.13
N THR A 152 -13.76 8.01 16.31
CA THR A 152 -15.21 7.76 16.47
C THR A 152 -15.97 9.06 16.69
N ALA A 153 -17.16 9.17 16.09
CA ALA A 153 -18.09 10.25 16.42
C ALA A 153 -18.73 9.95 17.78
N ILE A 154 -18.75 10.95 18.67
CA ILE A 154 -19.31 10.82 20.02
C ILE A 154 -20.74 11.36 20.03
N ASP A 155 -21.69 10.53 20.49
CA ASP A 155 -23.10 10.87 20.72
C ASP A 155 -23.40 10.95 22.22
N GLY A 156 -22.76 11.90 22.89
CA GLY A 156 -22.80 12.07 24.34
C GLY A 156 -23.63 13.27 24.81
N MET A 157 -24.43 13.91 23.95
CA MET A 157 -25.03 15.22 24.28
C MET A 157 -25.93 15.17 25.52
N SER A 158 -26.70 14.09 25.70
CA SER A 158 -27.53 13.87 26.90
C SER A 158 -26.69 13.73 28.18
N VAL A 159 -25.52 13.11 28.08
CA VAL A 159 -24.56 12.92 29.18
C VAL A 159 -23.89 14.25 29.49
N ALA A 160 -23.42 14.97 28.47
CA ALA A 160 -22.81 16.28 28.64
C ALA A 160 -23.77 17.26 29.33
N LYS A 161 -25.07 17.24 28.98
CA LYS A 161 -26.09 18.06 29.66
C LYS A 161 -26.16 17.75 31.16
N LYS A 162 -26.12 16.46 31.52
CA LYS A 162 -26.12 16.03 32.93
C LYS A 162 -24.84 16.44 33.65
N LEU A 163 -23.67 16.26 33.02
CA LEU A 163 -22.39 16.70 33.57
C LEU A 163 -22.40 18.20 33.87
N TYR A 164 -22.85 19.00 32.90
CA TYR A 164 -22.92 20.45 33.03
C TYR A 164 -23.90 20.89 34.12
N ASN A 165 -25.15 20.43 34.07
CA ASN A 165 -26.20 20.83 35.01
C ASN A 165 -25.89 20.40 36.45
N SER A 166 -25.27 19.23 36.63
CA SER A 166 -24.91 18.70 37.95
C SER A 166 -23.50 19.08 38.40
N LYS A 167 -22.73 19.86 37.59
CA LYS A 167 -21.33 20.22 37.84
C LYS A 167 -20.42 19.04 38.18
N LEU A 168 -20.63 17.90 37.52
CA LEU A 168 -19.85 16.67 37.73
C LEU A 168 -18.78 16.52 36.65
N THR A 169 -17.60 16.04 37.03
CA THR A 169 -16.61 15.53 36.07
C THR A 169 -17.05 14.17 35.50
N PRO A 170 -16.58 13.76 34.31
CA PRO A 170 -16.79 12.40 33.81
C PRO A 170 -16.42 11.32 34.84
N GLY A 171 -15.27 11.49 35.52
CA GLY A 171 -14.85 10.63 36.63
C GLY A 171 -15.88 10.48 37.74
N GLN A 172 -16.38 11.59 38.29
CA GLN A 172 -17.41 11.62 39.34
C GLN A 172 -18.74 11.03 38.85
N TYR A 173 -19.16 11.36 37.63
CA TYR A 173 -20.40 10.87 37.06
C TYR A 173 -20.37 9.35 36.87
N VAL A 174 -19.28 8.81 36.34
CA VAL A 174 -19.10 7.36 36.22
C VAL A 174 -19.05 6.70 37.59
N PHE A 175 -18.35 7.28 38.57
CA PHE A 175 -18.32 6.73 39.92
C PHE A 175 -19.74 6.64 40.53
N ASN A 176 -20.56 7.68 40.35
CA ASN A 176 -21.95 7.70 40.78
C ASN A 176 -22.82 6.67 40.05
N LEU A 177 -22.59 6.45 38.75
CA LEU A 177 -23.28 5.39 37.99
C LEU A 177 -22.86 4.00 38.49
N LEU A 178 -21.57 3.77 38.74
CA LEU A 178 -21.05 2.51 39.25
C LEU A 178 -21.56 2.20 40.65
N LYS A 179 -21.72 3.21 41.52
CA LYS A 179 -22.37 3.06 42.84
C LYS A 179 -23.84 2.65 42.74
N LYS A 180 -24.55 3.10 41.72
CA LYS A 180 -25.96 2.75 41.43
C LYS A 180 -26.09 1.45 40.62
N GLU A 181 -25.03 0.65 40.57
CA GLU A 181 -24.91 -0.59 39.80
C GLU A 181 -25.21 -0.46 38.29
N LYS A 182 -25.21 0.77 37.74
CA LYS A 182 -25.41 0.97 36.31
C LYS A 182 -24.14 0.59 35.55
N LYS A 183 -24.28 -0.37 34.65
CA LYS A 183 -23.16 -0.97 33.92
C LYS A 183 -22.75 -0.21 32.66
N ILE A 184 -23.65 0.61 32.09
CA ILE A 184 -23.37 1.41 30.90
C ILE A 184 -22.50 2.61 31.26
N MET A 185 -21.31 2.63 30.67
CA MET A 185 -20.41 3.78 30.73
C MET A 185 -20.71 4.66 29.52
N PRO A 186 -21.06 5.93 29.71
CA PRO A 186 -21.26 6.82 28.58
C PRO A 186 -19.93 7.17 27.92
N GLU A 187 -19.98 7.45 26.62
CA GLU A 187 -18.86 8.09 25.93
C GLU A 187 -18.82 9.58 26.29
N PHE A 188 -17.62 10.09 26.54
CA PHE A 188 -17.39 11.48 26.91
C PHE A 188 -16.69 12.23 25.79
N TYR A 189 -17.08 13.48 25.63
CA TYR A 189 -16.38 14.43 24.77
C TYR A 189 -14.95 14.64 25.26
N ARG A 190 -14.02 14.86 24.33
CA ARG A 190 -12.61 15.02 24.67
C ARG A 190 -12.41 16.25 25.56
N SER A 191 -13.13 17.33 25.26
CA SER A 191 -13.13 18.53 26.11
C SER A 191 -13.50 18.24 27.57
N ASP A 192 -14.47 17.33 27.82
CA ASP A 192 -14.90 17.02 29.20
C ASP A 192 -13.85 16.24 29.96
N LEU A 193 -13.19 15.30 29.29
CA LEU A 193 -12.08 14.53 29.83
C LEU A 193 -10.84 15.41 30.06
N GLN A 194 -10.60 16.36 29.16
CA GLN A 194 -9.51 17.33 29.30
C GLN A 194 -9.78 18.27 30.49
N ASN A 195 -11.02 18.73 30.66
CA ASN A 195 -11.41 19.52 31.84
C ASN A 195 -11.23 18.72 33.13
N GLU A 196 -11.60 17.42 33.17
CA GLU A 196 -11.31 16.55 34.31
C GLU A 196 -9.81 16.46 34.60
N PHE A 197 -9.00 16.23 33.57
CA PHE A 197 -7.55 16.19 33.70
C PHE A 197 -7.00 17.50 34.27
N ASP A 198 -7.46 18.64 33.74
CA ASP A 198 -7.01 19.96 34.15
C ASP A 198 -7.46 20.29 35.58
N SER A 199 -8.68 19.93 35.97
CA SER A 199 -9.15 20.08 37.35
C SER A 199 -8.34 19.24 38.32
N ILE A 200 -8.07 17.97 38.00
CA ILE A 200 -7.21 17.09 38.80
C ILE A 200 -5.80 17.67 38.88
N TRP A 201 -5.22 18.06 37.76
CA TRP A 201 -3.87 18.63 37.70
C TRP A 201 -3.75 19.89 38.56
N ASN A 202 -4.69 20.84 38.40
CA ASN A 202 -4.69 22.09 39.13
C ASN A 202 -4.84 21.87 40.64
N LYS A 203 -5.71 20.93 41.06
CA LYS A 203 -5.84 20.59 42.48
C LYS A 203 -4.56 19.98 43.05
N GLN A 204 -3.93 19.06 42.32
CA GLN A 204 -2.72 18.37 42.79
C GLN A 204 -1.47 19.26 42.78
N ILE A 205 -1.42 20.33 41.96
CA ILE A 205 -0.35 21.35 42.03
C ILE A 205 -0.25 21.96 43.43
N GLU A 206 -1.38 22.18 44.13
CA GLU A 206 -1.39 22.75 45.48
C GLU A 206 -0.52 21.95 46.46
N TYR A 207 -0.36 20.64 46.22
CA TYR A 207 0.43 19.73 47.06
C TYR A 207 1.80 19.39 46.47
N TYR A 208 1.95 19.36 45.15
CA TYR A 208 3.14 18.88 44.44
C TYR A 208 3.71 19.88 43.43
N GLY A 209 3.62 21.19 43.71
CA GLY A 209 4.04 22.26 42.81
C GLY A 209 5.48 22.19 42.31
N GLU A 210 6.40 21.60 43.11
CA GLU A 210 7.80 21.36 42.72
C GLU A 210 7.97 20.24 41.68
N ILE A 211 7.00 19.33 41.57
CA ILE A 211 7.04 18.18 40.64
C ILE A 211 6.15 18.45 39.42
N LEU A 212 4.93 18.97 39.64
CA LEU A 212 3.91 19.19 38.60
C LEU A 212 4.13 20.50 37.82
N LYS A 213 5.25 20.58 37.10
CA LYS A 213 5.63 21.75 36.29
C LYS A 213 4.87 21.82 34.95
N PRO A 214 4.67 23.02 34.36
CA PRO A 214 4.01 23.18 33.05
C PRO A 214 4.61 22.31 31.94
N LYS A 215 5.94 22.18 31.92
CA LYS A 215 6.65 21.31 30.95
C LYS A 215 6.21 19.84 31.07
N LEU A 216 6.04 19.32 32.28
CA LEU A 216 5.57 17.95 32.50
C LEU A 216 4.12 17.79 32.01
N LYS A 217 3.26 18.81 32.24
CA LYS A 217 1.90 18.83 31.71
C LYS A 217 1.89 18.71 30.19
N GLU A 218 2.73 19.48 29.49
CA GLU A 218 2.86 19.44 28.03
C GLU A 218 3.33 18.07 27.53
N GLU A 219 4.32 17.46 28.20
CA GLU A 219 4.81 16.13 27.86
C GLU A 219 3.71 15.06 28.00
N LEU A 220 2.78 15.22 28.94
CA LEU A 220 1.68 14.30 29.19
C LEU A 220 0.49 14.45 28.23
N LEU A 221 0.40 15.55 27.46
CA LEU A 221 -0.73 15.78 26.55
C LEU A 221 -0.81 14.71 25.44
N ASN A 222 -2.02 14.18 25.23
CA ASN A 222 -2.38 13.22 24.18
C ASN A 222 -1.59 11.90 24.20
N LYS A 223 -1.03 11.51 25.34
CA LYS A 223 -0.28 10.25 25.51
C LYS A 223 -1.18 9.07 25.81
N ASN A 224 -0.80 7.88 25.35
CA ASN A 224 -1.52 6.65 25.68
C ASN A 224 -1.13 6.13 27.07
N LYS A 225 -1.82 5.07 27.51
CA LYS A 225 -1.61 4.45 28.83
C LYS A 225 -0.13 4.20 29.17
N SER A 226 0.61 3.54 28.29
CA SER A 226 2.02 3.17 28.53
C SER A 226 2.97 4.37 28.51
N GLN A 227 2.70 5.34 27.63
CA GLN A 227 3.51 6.55 27.50
C GLN A 227 3.34 7.48 28.71
N THR A 228 2.10 7.71 29.16
CA THR A 228 1.82 8.52 30.34
C THR A 228 2.55 7.96 31.57
N TRP A 229 2.51 6.65 31.76
CA TRP A 229 3.24 5.99 32.86
C TRP A 229 4.75 6.18 32.75
N ALA A 230 5.32 6.02 31.56
CA ALA A 230 6.76 6.20 31.34
C ALA A 230 7.22 7.63 31.64
N ILE A 231 6.42 8.63 31.27
CA ILE A 231 6.71 10.06 31.52
C ILE A 231 6.63 10.38 33.01
N CYS A 232 5.64 9.83 33.72
CA CYS A 232 5.51 10.02 35.17
C CYS A 232 6.55 9.22 35.97
N LYS A 233 7.19 8.19 35.40
CA LYS A 233 8.05 7.25 36.13
C LYS A 233 9.18 7.95 36.89
N ASP A 234 9.95 8.78 36.20
CA ASP A 234 11.13 9.43 36.78
C ASP A 234 10.74 10.61 37.68
N PRO A 235 9.82 11.52 37.29
CA PRO A 235 9.39 12.62 38.16
C PRO A 235 8.67 12.17 39.44
N PHE A 236 7.93 11.06 39.40
CA PHE A 236 7.12 10.59 40.54
C PHE A 236 7.80 9.47 41.34
N ASN A 237 8.98 8.99 40.92
CA ASN A 237 9.72 7.90 41.54
C ASN A 237 8.86 6.63 41.78
N ILE A 238 8.19 6.15 40.72
CA ILE A 238 7.18 5.09 40.80
C ILE A 238 7.81 3.71 41.07
N LYS A 239 7.37 3.03 42.14
CA LYS A 239 7.77 1.67 42.55
C LYS A 239 6.86 0.55 42.02
N GLY A 240 5.67 0.88 41.52
CA GLY A 240 4.82 -0.03 40.74
C GLY A 240 3.65 -0.64 41.51
N VAL A 241 2.88 0.18 42.21
CA VAL A 241 1.66 -0.24 42.92
C VAL A 241 0.65 -0.90 41.97
N LYS A 242 0.10 -2.05 42.40
CA LYS A 242 -1.04 -2.73 41.75
C LYS A 242 -2.29 -2.54 42.60
N LEU A 243 -3.39 -2.13 41.96
CA LEU A 243 -4.71 -2.10 42.59
C LEU A 243 -5.15 -3.53 42.96
N GLN A 244 -5.63 -3.72 44.18
CA GLN A 244 -6.14 -5.01 44.67
C GLN A 244 -7.60 -5.24 44.22
N GLY A 245 -8.06 -6.49 44.23
CA GLY A 245 -9.43 -6.87 43.88
C GLY A 245 -9.65 -7.39 42.46
N LYS A 246 -10.88 -7.83 42.16
CA LYS A 246 -11.33 -8.27 40.82
C LYS A 246 -11.43 -7.08 39.85
N THR A 247 -11.51 -7.34 38.54
CA THR A 247 -11.53 -6.29 37.50
C THR A 247 -12.61 -5.22 37.71
N LYS A 248 -13.79 -5.60 38.23
CA LYS A 248 -14.88 -4.67 38.57
C LYS A 248 -14.50 -3.75 39.74
N GLU A 249 -13.94 -4.30 40.81
CA GLU A 249 -13.50 -3.56 42.00
C GLU A 249 -12.37 -2.58 41.63
N GLN A 250 -11.38 -3.04 40.87
CA GLN A 250 -10.31 -2.18 40.36
C GLN A 250 -10.85 -1.05 39.47
N LYS A 251 -11.91 -1.30 38.69
CA LYS A 251 -12.54 -0.27 37.85
C LYS A 251 -13.27 0.77 38.69
N ILE A 252 -14.03 0.34 39.70
CA ILE A 252 -14.69 1.25 40.66
C ILE A 252 -13.64 2.08 41.38
N GLU A 253 -12.57 1.44 41.84
CA GLU A 253 -11.49 2.09 42.56
C GLU A 253 -10.79 3.17 41.72
N LYS A 254 -10.54 2.92 40.43
CA LYS A 254 -9.98 3.94 39.52
C LYS A 254 -10.85 5.20 39.42
N TYR A 255 -12.16 5.05 39.35
CA TYR A 255 -13.08 6.19 39.30
C TYR A 255 -13.27 6.87 40.66
N ARG A 256 -13.15 6.10 41.76
CA ARG A 256 -13.06 6.66 43.12
C ARG A 256 -11.81 7.53 43.26
N LEU A 257 -10.65 7.04 42.83
CA LEU A 257 -9.38 7.77 42.88
C LEU A 257 -9.42 9.04 42.03
N ARG A 258 -10.06 9.02 40.85
CA ARG A 258 -10.33 10.23 40.05
C ARG A 258 -11.14 11.27 40.81
N THR A 259 -12.13 10.82 41.57
CA THR A 259 -12.98 11.71 42.38
C THR A 259 -12.20 12.31 43.55
N ILE A 260 -11.42 11.47 44.27
CA ILE A 260 -10.58 11.92 45.39
C ILE A 260 -9.51 12.90 44.93
N ALA A 261 -8.91 12.67 43.76
CA ALA A 261 -7.88 13.55 43.21
C ALA A 261 -8.37 14.99 42.93
N LEU A 262 -9.68 15.23 42.91
CA LEU A 262 -10.28 16.57 42.77
C LEU A 262 -10.42 17.31 44.11
N GLU A 263 -10.33 16.61 45.24
CA GLU A 263 -10.66 17.15 46.57
C GLU A 263 -9.45 17.06 47.52
N GLU A 264 -8.71 15.95 47.51
CA GLU A 264 -7.68 15.62 48.49
C GLU A 264 -6.30 15.38 47.84
N LYS A 265 -5.24 15.41 48.65
CA LYS A 265 -3.87 15.03 48.24
C LYS A 265 -3.82 13.53 47.93
N LEU A 266 -3.42 13.17 46.72
CA LEU A 266 -3.25 11.77 46.31
C LEU A 266 -1.77 11.37 46.29
N GLU A 267 -1.45 10.14 46.70
CA GLU A 267 -0.09 9.60 46.57
C GLU A 267 0.38 9.59 45.10
N LEU A 268 1.65 9.93 44.85
CA LEU A 268 2.17 10.15 43.49
C LEU A 268 1.98 8.95 42.55
N GLU A 269 2.14 7.72 43.07
CA GLU A 269 1.90 6.51 42.26
C GLU A 269 0.42 6.32 41.89
N LEU A 270 -0.51 6.63 42.81
CA LEU A 270 -1.94 6.58 42.54
C LEU A 270 -2.37 7.71 41.60
N LEU A 271 -1.75 8.89 41.72
CA LEU A 271 -1.91 9.99 40.78
C LEU A 271 -1.44 9.61 39.38
N ALA A 272 -0.32 8.89 39.23
CA ALA A 272 0.11 8.38 37.94
C ALA A 272 -0.94 7.45 37.30
N ILE A 273 -1.59 6.57 38.09
CA ILE A 273 -2.69 5.72 37.62
C ILE A 273 -3.88 6.56 37.14
N VAL A 274 -4.26 7.59 37.89
CA VAL A 274 -5.36 8.50 37.54
C VAL A 274 -5.08 9.23 36.23
N LEU A 275 -3.93 9.92 36.14
CA LEU A 275 -3.51 10.65 34.93
C LEU A 275 -3.41 9.71 33.73
N GLN A 276 -2.87 8.51 33.93
CA GLN A 276 -2.78 7.46 32.92
C GLN A 276 -4.14 7.04 32.37
N GLU A 277 -5.13 6.81 33.22
CA GLU A 277 -6.47 6.39 32.79
C GLU A 277 -7.22 7.54 32.10
N VAL A 278 -7.12 8.78 32.60
CA VAL A 278 -7.76 9.96 31.97
C VAL A 278 -7.14 10.23 30.60
N ASN A 279 -5.80 10.27 30.51
CA ASN A 279 -5.10 10.46 29.24
C ASN A 279 -5.39 9.36 28.23
N ASN A 280 -5.53 8.11 28.67
CA ASN A 280 -5.90 7.03 27.78
C ASN A 280 -7.30 7.24 27.16
N GLN A 281 -8.27 7.73 27.94
CA GLN A 281 -9.60 8.07 27.42
C GLN A 281 -9.57 9.30 26.49
N ILE A 282 -8.75 10.30 26.81
CA ILE A 282 -8.51 11.45 25.91
C ILE A 282 -7.90 10.98 24.59
N ASN A 283 -6.89 10.10 24.64
CA ASN A 283 -6.23 9.57 23.46
C ASN A 283 -7.21 8.75 22.58
N GLN A 284 -8.07 7.94 23.19
CA GLN A 284 -9.10 7.19 22.46
C GLN A 284 -10.16 8.08 21.80
N SER A 285 -10.42 9.28 22.36
CA SER A 285 -11.34 10.27 21.79
C SER A 285 -10.67 11.28 20.85
N SER A 286 -9.33 11.22 20.68
CA SER A 286 -8.52 12.23 19.97
C SER A 286 -8.50 12.13 18.43
N GLY A 287 -9.67 11.90 17.82
CA GLY A 287 -9.83 11.82 16.37
C GLY A 287 -10.34 13.10 15.69
N TYR A 288 -10.31 13.11 14.36
CA TYR A 288 -10.92 14.17 13.54
C TYR A 288 -12.42 14.33 13.85
N LEU A 289 -13.15 13.21 14.00
CA LEU A 289 -14.58 13.23 14.34
C LEU A 289 -14.83 13.71 15.78
N GLY A 290 -13.98 13.32 16.74
CA GLY A 290 -14.07 13.79 18.12
C GLY A 290 -13.97 15.32 18.22
N ALA A 291 -13.04 15.94 17.49
CA ALA A 291 -12.90 17.40 17.46
C ALA A 291 -14.09 18.14 16.81
N ILE A 292 -14.80 17.49 15.88
CA ILE A 292 -16.05 18.04 15.32
C ILE A 292 -17.18 17.93 16.34
N SER A 293 -17.29 16.77 17.02
CA SER A 293 -18.24 16.53 18.11
C SER A 293 -18.09 17.55 19.25
N ASP A 294 -16.86 17.83 19.71
CA ASP A 294 -16.61 18.84 20.75
C ASP A 294 -17.09 20.24 20.36
N ARG A 295 -16.82 20.69 19.13
CA ARG A 295 -17.32 21.99 18.64
C ARG A 295 -18.84 22.04 18.60
N SER A 296 -19.48 20.96 18.16
CA SER A 296 -20.95 20.86 18.11
C SER A 296 -21.55 20.97 19.52
N LYS A 297 -20.87 20.37 20.51
CA LYS A 297 -21.21 20.50 21.92
C LYS A 297 -21.11 21.93 22.42
N GLU A 298 -20.01 22.61 22.09
CA GLU A 298 -19.78 24.01 22.47
C GLU A 298 -20.85 24.95 21.91
N LEU A 299 -21.21 24.79 20.63
CA LEU A 299 -22.31 25.53 20.00
C LEU A 299 -23.63 25.35 20.75
N TYR A 300 -23.96 24.10 21.10
CA TYR A 300 -25.20 23.77 21.80
C TYR A 300 -25.27 24.44 23.19
N PHE A 301 -24.23 24.31 24.01
CA PHE A 301 -24.23 24.87 25.38
C PHE A 301 -24.23 26.39 25.39
N ASN A 302 -23.51 27.01 24.46
CA ASN A 302 -23.47 28.46 24.34
C ASN A 302 -24.72 29.03 23.65
N LYS A 303 -25.63 28.17 23.16
CA LYS A 303 -26.81 28.54 22.34
C LYS A 303 -26.42 29.42 21.15
N GLN A 304 -25.35 29.03 20.47
CA GLN A 304 -24.76 29.77 19.35
C GLN A 304 -24.91 28.99 18.06
N THR A 305 -25.16 29.71 16.98
CA THR A 305 -25.01 29.19 15.62
C THR A 305 -23.54 29.11 15.21
N VAL A 306 -23.24 28.34 14.16
CA VAL A 306 -21.88 28.27 13.58
C VAL A 306 -21.38 29.66 13.16
N GLY A 307 -22.26 30.51 12.63
CA GLY A 307 -21.96 31.89 12.24
C GLY A 307 -21.53 32.75 13.42
N GLU A 308 -22.32 32.75 14.50
CA GLU A 308 -22.01 33.49 15.73
C GLU A 308 -20.70 33.05 16.36
N TYR A 309 -20.48 31.74 16.49
CA TYR A 309 -19.26 31.19 17.06
C TYR A 309 -17.99 31.61 16.30
N LEU A 310 -18.04 31.54 14.96
CA LEU A 310 -16.92 31.96 14.13
C LEU A 310 -16.69 33.47 14.17
N TYR A 311 -17.75 34.27 14.28
CA TYR A 311 -17.64 35.72 14.36
C TYR A 311 -17.10 36.18 15.73
N LEU A 312 -17.50 35.53 16.83
CA LEU A 312 -16.99 35.81 18.17
C LEU A 312 -15.46 35.66 18.24
N GLN A 313 -14.91 34.58 17.66
CA GLN A 313 -13.46 34.41 17.58
C GLN A 313 -12.76 35.55 16.82
N LEU A 314 -13.38 36.07 15.77
CA LEU A 314 -12.84 37.21 15.01
C LEU A 314 -12.96 38.53 15.76
N LYS A 315 -14.00 38.67 16.58
CA LYS A 315 -14.20 39.84 17.45
C LYS A 315 -13.15 39.89 18.57
N GLU A 316 -12.83 38.74 19.15
CA GLU A 316 -11.76 38.60 20.16
C GLU A 316 -10.37 38.76 19.54
N ASN A 317 -10.15 38.11 18.40
CA ASN A 317 -8.88 38.16 17.67
C ASN A 317 -9.13 38.21 16.14
N PRO A 318 -8.97 39.39 15.51
CA PRO A 318 -9.13 39.55 14.05
C PRO A 318 -8.19 38.67 13.21
N HIS A 319 -7.13 38.10 13.82
CA HIS A 319 -6.17 37.20 13.19
C HIS A 319 -6.44 35.72 13.49
N ALA A 320 -7.56 35.39 14.14
CA ALA A 320 -7.98 34.02 14.42
C ALA A 320 -8.09 33.19 13.14
N ARG A 321 -7.55 31.96 13.18
CA ARG A 321 -7.59 31.05 12.03
C ARG A 321 -8.88 30.24 12.04
N LEU A 322 -9.85 30.68 11.23
CA LEU A 322 -11.10 29.93 11.02
C LEU A 322 -10.96 28.74 10.05
N LYS A 323 -9.87 28.68 9.29
CA LYS A 323 -9.63 27.62 8.30
C LYS A 323 -9.24 26.30 8.99
N ASN A 324 -9.90 25.21 8.59
CA ASN A 324 -9.80 23.84 9.15
C ASN A 324 -10.60 23.62 10.44
N GLN A 325 -11.39 24.59 10.88
CA GLN A 325 -12.45 24.34 11.85
C GLN A 325 -13.65 23.73 11.10
N VAL A 326 -13.92 22.45 11.36
CA VAL A 326 -14.98 21.68 10.67
C VAL A 326 -16.11 21.41 11.64
N PHE A 327 -17.35 21.62 11.17
CA PHE A 327 -18.58 21.36 11.90
C PHE A 327 -19.37 20.25 11.21
N TYR A 328 -20.29 19.61 11.92
CA TYR A 328 -21.21 18.66 11.30
C TYR A 328 -22.16 19.39 10.36
N ARG A 329 -22.70 18.66 9.39
CA ARG A 329 -23.74 19.17 8.50
C ARG A 329 -24.98 19.58 9.27
N GLN A 330 -25.30 18.88 10.35
CA GLN A 330 -26.45 19.18 11.18
C GLN A 330 -26.30 20.54 11.88
N ASP A 331 -25.12 20.91 12.38
CA ASP A 331 -24.89 22.26 12.94
C ASP A 331 -25.21 23.39 11.95
N TYR A 332 -24.87 23.19 10.66
CA TYR A 332 -25.20 24.14 9.60
C TYR A 332 -26.68 24.11 9.20
N LEU A 333 -27.34 22.95 9.35
CA LEU A 333 -28.79 22.85 9.17
C LEU A 333 -29.49 23.62 10.30
N ASP A 334 -29.09 23.42 11.55
CA ASP A 334 -29.66 24.10 12.72
C ASP A 334 -29.46 25.63 12.63
N GLU A 335 -28.29 26.08 12.17
CA GLU A 335 -28.05 27.49 11.85
C GLU A 335 -28.97 27.99 10.72
N PHE A 336 -29.09 27.24 9.62
CA PHE A 336 -29.97 27.62 8.52
C PHE A 336 -31.42 27.74 8.98
N GLU A 337 -31.90 26.80 9.80
CA GLU A 337 -33.24 26.85 10.39
C GLU A 337 -33.43 28.08 11.27
N THR A 338 -32.47 28.36 12.16
CA THR A 338 -32.49 29.55 13.03
C THR A 338 -32.57 30.84 12.22
N ILE A 339 -31.70 30.98 11.22
CA ILE A 339 -31.66 32.15 10.34
C ILE A 339 -32.94 32.24 9.52
N TRP A 340 -33.45 31.14 8.98
CA TRP A 340 -34.66 31.13 8.15
C TRP A 340 -35.88 31.58 8.95
N GLU A 341 -36.11 31.01 10.13
CA GLU A 341 -37.25 31.38 10.97
C GLU A 341 -37.16 32.83 11.47
N ALA A 342 -35.95 33.31 11.83
CA ALA A 342 -35.75 34.70 12.22
C ALA A 342 -36.06 35.68 11.08
N GLN A 343 -35.61 35.38 9.85
CA GLN A 343 -35.85 36.27 8.70
C GLN A 343 -37.27 36.15 8.13
N LYS A 344 -37.92 34.99 8.27
CA LYS A 344 -39.31 34.75 7.82
C LYS A 344 -40.31 35.71 8.46
N ALA A 345 -40.06 36.14 9.69
CA ALA A 345 -40.86 37.16 10.36
C ALA A 345 -40.87 38.52 9.61
N PHE A 346 -39.85 38.81 8.80
CA PHE A 346 -39.70 40.09 8.09
C PHE A 346 -39.93 40.00 6.58
N TYR A 347 -39.88 38.80 6.00
CA TYR A 347 -39.96 38.56 4.55
C TYR A 347 -41.00 37.48 4.22
N PRO A 348 -42.21 37.87 3.76
CA PRO A 348 -43.29 36.94 3.41
C PRO A 348 -42.93 35.95 2.30
N GLU A 349 -41.94 36.29 1.46
CA GLU A 349 -41.48 35.44 0.36
C GLU A 349 -40.79 34.15 0.84
N LEU A 350 -40.43 34.06 2.13
CA LEU A 350 -39.80 32.88 2.75
C LEU A 350 -40.81 31.76 3.05
N THR A 351 -41.36 31.16 1.99
CA THR A 351 -42.33 30.06 2.08
C THR A 351 -41.67 28.71 2.44
N ASN A 352 -42.49 27.75 2.89
CA ASN A 352 -42.01 26.39 3.20
C ASN A 352 -41.51 25.66 1.94
N ASP A 353 -42.12 25.89 0.78
CA ASP A 353 -41.69 25.31 -0.49
C ASP A 353 -40.31 25.86 -0.90
N LEU A 354 -40.11 27.17 -0.78
CA LEU A 354 -38.82 27.80 -1.03
C LEU A 354 -37.75 27.30 -0.05
N LYS A 355 -38.11 27.12 1.22
CA LYS A 355 -37.24 26.53 2.24
C LYS A 355 -36.79 25.12 1.83
N GLN A 356 -37.72 24.26 1.42
CA GLN A 356 -37.40 22.90 0.97
C GLN A 356 -36.49 22.91 -0.27
N GLN A 357 -36.79 23.79 -1.24
CA GLN A 357 -35.98 23.95 -2.43
C GLN A 357 -34.55 24.39 -2.09
N ILE A 358 -34.39 25.44 -1.27
CA ILE A 358 -33.07 25.97 -0.91
C ILE A 358 -32.30 25.01 0.02
N ARG A 359 -32.94 24.50 1.08
CA ARG A 359 -32.30 23.65 2.10
C ARG A 359 -31.98 22.26 1.54
N ASP A 360 -32.99 21.53 1.09
CA ASP A 360 -32.91 20.09 0.87
C ASP A 360 -32.44 19.72 -0.54
N ILE A 361 -32.78 20.55 -1.54
CA ILE A 361 -32.46 20.30 -2.95
C ILE A 361 -31.17 21.03 -3.34
N VAL A 362 -31.04 22.31 -2.98
CA VAL A 362 -29.89 23.12 -3.34
C VAL A 362 -28.74 22.93 -2.34
N ILE A 363 -28.80 23.46 -1.12
CA ILE A 363 -27.64 23.58 -0.22
C ILE A 363 -27.15 22.22 0.29
N PHE A 364 -28.01 21.44 0.95
CA PHE A 364 -27.58 20.26 1.72
C PHE A 364 -27.66 18.94 0.93
N TYR A 365 -28.26 18.93 -0.26
CA TYR A 365 -28.32 17.75 -1.12
C TYR A 365 -26.95 17.14 -1.42
N GLN A 366 -26.80 15.83 -1.22
CA GLN A 366 -25.62 15.07 -1.61
C GLN A 366 -26.06 13.80 -2.35
N ARG A 367 -25.52 13.59 -3.55
CA ARG A 367 -25.74 12.36 -4.33
C ARG A 367 -25.25 11.15 -3.54
N ARG A 368 -26.04 10.07 -3.54
CA ARG A 368 -25.65 8.77 -2.98
C ARG A 368 -24.39 8.21 -3.66
N LEU A 369 -23.69 7.31 -2.97
CA LEU A 369 -22.52 6.64 -3.52
C LEU A 369 -22.95 5.77 -4.72
N LYS A 370 -22.13 5.77 -5.78
CA LYS A 370 -22.41 4.94 -6.95
C LYS A 370 -22.09 3.49 -6.63
N SER A 371 -23.04 2.60 -6.90
CA SER A 371 -22.82 1.16 -6.82
C SER A 371 -21.62 0.71 -7.65
N GLN A 372 -20.73 -0.07 -7.04
CA GLN A 372 -19.56 -0.67 -7.70
C GLN A 372 -19.76 -2.17 -7.96
N LYS A 373 -21.02 -2.65 -8.03
CA LYS A 373 -21.34 -4.08 -8.24
C LYS A 373 -20.68 -4.69 -9.49
N HIS A 374 -20.45 -3.88 -10.52
CA HIS A 374 -19.77 -4.29 -11.76
C HIS A 374 -18.28 -4.66 -11.57
N LEU A 375 -17.65 -4.21 -10.48
CA LEU A 375 -16.26 -4.58 -10.13
C LEU A 375 -16.17 -5.92 -9.39
N ILE A 376 -17.31 -6.47 -8.94
CA ILE A 376 -17.36 -7.78 -8.29
C ILE A 376 -17.09 -8.85 -9.36
N SER A 377 -16.16 -9.74 -9.06
CA SER A 377 -15.82 -10.87 -9.93
C SER A 377 -17.01 -11.79 -10.12
N GLU A 378 -17.04 -12.43 -11.28
CA GLU A 378 -17.96 -13.54 -11.54
C GLU A 378 -17.53 -14.78 -10.76
N CYS A 379 -18.48 -15.67 -10.50
CA CYS A 379 -18.23 -16.96 -9.89
C CYS A 379 -17.35 -17.81 -10.80
N GLN A 380 -16.40 -18.54 -10.20
CA GLN A 380 -15.49 -19.43 -10.92
C GLN A 380 -16.23 -20.53 -11.70
N PHE A 381 -17.30 -21.10 -11.11
CA PHE A 381 -18.06 -22.19 -11.71
C PHE A 381 -19.25 -21.71 -12.54
N GLU A 382 -19.97 -20.68 -12.06
CA GLU A 382 -21.18 -20.18 -12.70
C GLU A 382 -20.98 -18.71 -13.16
N LYS A 383 -20.36 -18.50 -14.32
CA LYS A 383 -19.90 -17.16 -14.77
C LYS A 383 -20.98 -16.07 -14.83
N GLN A 384 -22.27 -16.42 -14.92
CA GLN A 384 -23.37 -15.45 -14.92
C GLN A 384 -23.69 -14.89 -13.53
N HIS A 385 -23.21 -15.51 -12.46
CA HIS A 385 -23.46 -15.09 -11.09
C HIS A 385 -22.25 -14.37 -10.48
N LYS A 386 -22.49 -13.35 -9.65
CA LYS A 386 -21.43 -12.62 -8.95
C LYS A 386 -20.94 -13.39 -7.73
N ALA A 387 -19.67 -13.21 -7.41
CA ALA A 387 -19.07 -13.77 -6.21
C ALA A 387 -19.72 -13.23 -4.94
N ILE A 388 -19.84 -14.07 -3.91
CA ILE A 388 -20.47 -13.73 -2.63
C ILE A 388 -19.56 -12.85 -1.76
N PRO A 389 -20.10 -11.89 -0.98
CA PRO A 389 -19.34 -11.19 0.05
C PRO A 389 -18.80 -12.15 1.10
N LYS A 390 -17.54 -11.98 1.53
CA LYS A 390 -16.95 -12.82 2.58
C LYS A 390 -17.66 -12.69 3.91
N SER A 391 -18.23 -11.54 4.22
CA SER A 391 -18.99 -11.35 5.47
C SER A 391 -20.32 -12.11 5.51
N SER A 392 -20.80 -12.65 4.39
CA SER A 392 -22.09 -13.35 4.36
C SER A 392 -22.05 -14.59 5.27
N PRO A 393 -23.09 -14.87 6.07
CA PRO A 393 -23.18 -16.09 6.89
C PRO A 393 -22.86 -17.36 6.10
N LEU A 394 -23.50 -17.53 4.93
CA LEU A 394 -23.27 -18.65 4.01
C LEU A 394 -21.79 -18.82 3.61
N PHE A 395 -21.07 -17.72 3.35
CA PHE A 395 -19.66 -17.81 2.99
C PHE A 395 -18.80 -18.21 4.19
N GLN A 396 -19.12 -17.71 5.39
CA GLN A 396 -18.35 -18.01 6.59
C GLN A 396 -18.44 -19.50 6.96
N GLU A 397 -19.64 -20.08 6.90
CA GLU A 397 -19.82 -21.52 7.15
C GLU A 397 -19.12 -22.38 6.10
N PHE A 398 -19.31 -22.05 4.81
CA PHE A 398 -18.59 -22.70 3.70
C PHE A 398 -17.07 -22.68 3.89
N LYS A 399 -16.51 -21.54 4.32
CA LYS A 399 -15.09 -21.40 4.58
C LYS A 399 -14.65 -22.30 5.74
N ILE A 400 -15.42 -22.35 6.83
CA ILE A 400 -15.08 -23.16 8.01
C ILE A 400 -15.07 -24.64 7.64
N TRP A 401 -16.13 -25.15 7.00
CA TRP A 401 -16.19 -26.55 6.58
C TRP A 401 -15.07 -26.92 5.60
N GLN A 402 -14.75 -26.01 4.68
CA GLN A 402 -13.58 -26.17 3.82
C GLN A 402 -12.26 -26.27 4.61
N LEU A 403 -12.10 -25.52 5.70
CA LEU A 403 -10.89 -25.56 6.53
C LEU A 403 -10.82 -26.84 7.37
N ILE A 404 -11.94 -27.25 7.97
CA ILE A 404 -12.06 -28.47 8.79
C ILE A 404 -11.74 -29.71 7.95
N ASN A 405 -12.32 -29.83 6.75
CA ASN A 405 -12.11 -31.01 5.90
C ASN A 405 -10.69 -31.07 5.27
N ASN A 406 -9.91 -29.99 5.39
CA ASN A 406 -8.51 -29.94 4.94
C ASN A 406 -7.52 -30.06 6.10
N LEU A 407 -7.99 -30.40 7.30
CA LEU A 407 -7.17 -30.50 8.50
C LEU A 407 -6.36 -31.81 8.45
N GLU A 408 -5.06 -31.70 8.69
CA GLU A 408 -4.14 -32.83 8.79
C GLU A 408 -3.39 -32.75 10.11
N ILE A 409 -3.31 -33.87 10.82
CA ILE A 409 -2.65 -34.00 12.12
C ILE A 409 -1.44 -34.91 11.95
N ARG A 410 -0.26 -34.43 12.33
CA ARG A 410 0.97 -35.20 12.29
C ARG A 410 1.43 -35.54 13.69
N HIS A 411 1.60 -36.82 13.99
CA HIS A 411 2.25 -37.29 15.21
C HIS A 411 3.76 -37.08 15.08
N ILE A 412 4.35 -36.28 15.97
CA ILE A 412 5.74 -35.84 15.90
C ILE A 412 6.73 -37.00 16.12
N PRO A 413 6.55 -37.88 17.14
CA PRO A 413 7.46 -39.00 17.39
C PRO A 413 7.50 -40.03 16.27
N THR A 414 6.33 -40.50 15.81
CA THR A 414 6.24 -41.57 14.79
C THR A 414 6.19 -41.05 13.36
N ARG A 415 5.99 -39.75 13.17
CA ARG A 415 5.75 -39.08 11.87
C ARG A 415 4.51 -39.59 11.11
N THR A 416 3.59 -40.26 11.80
CA THR A 416 2.30 -40.68 11.23
C THR A 416 1.43 -39.45 10.94
N ASN A 417 0.74 -39.44 9.80
CA ASN A 417 -0.19 -38.38 9.42
C ASN A 417 -1.62 -38.92 9.41
N TYR A 418 -2.50 -38.26 10.15
CA TYR A 418 -3.95 -38.45 10.14
C TYR A 418 -4.57 -37.36 9.27
N LYS A 419 -5.40 -37.75 8.31
CA LYS A 419 -6.07 -36.88 7.33
C LYS A 419 -7.57 -36.77 7.65
N ASN A 420 -8.30 -36.09 6.76
CA ASN A 420 -9.74 -35.84 6.88
C ASN A 420 -10.57 -37.10 7.20
N GLU A 421 -10.23 -38.25 6.61
CA GLU A 421 -10.95 -39.52 6.82
C GLU A 421 -10.73 -40.12 8.22
N ASP A 422 -9.61 -39.78 8.86
CA ASP A 422 -9.23 -40.27 10.18
C ASP A 422 -9.86 -39.46 11.33
N ILE A 423 -10.55 -38.36 11.00
CA ILE A 423 -11.21 -37.49 11.98
C ILE A 423 -12.71 -37.82 11.96
N GLU A 424 -13.23 -38.25 13.10
CA GLU A 424 -14.64 -38.55 13.31
C GLU A 424 -15.54 -37.34 13.00
N GLN A 425 -16.72 -37.61 12.42
CA GLN A 425 -17.65 -36.57 11.99
C GLN A 425 -18.16 -35.72 13.18
N ASP A 426 -18.47 -36.34 14.32
CA ASP A 426 -18.92 -35.66 15.54
C ASP A 426 -17.88 -34.63 16.03
N LEU A 427 -16.58 -34.96 15.92
CA LEU A 427 -15.51 -34.02 16.27
C LEU A 427 -15.43 -32.84 15.29
N LYS A 428 -15.74 -33.06 14.01
CA LYS A 428 -15.82 -31.98 13.00
C LYS A 428 -16.97 -31.04 13.30
N GLU A 429 -18.12 -31.57 13.72
CA GLU A 429 -19.29 -30.77 14.11
C GLU A 429 -19.02 -29.93 15.37
N ILE A 430 -18.38 -30.51 16.40
CA ILE A 430 -17.92 -29.77 17.58
C ILE A 430 -16.92 -28.67 17.20
N LEU A 431 -15.99 -28.97 16.29
CA LEU A 431 -15.03 -27.99 15.82
C LEU A 431 -15.72 -26.86 15.03
N PHE A 432 -16.72 -27.20 14.22
CA PHE A 432 -17.54 -26.22 13.51
C PHE A 432 -18.30 -25.31 14.47
N SER A 433 -18.98 -25.85 15.49
CA SER A 433 -19.76 -25.04 16.44
C SER A 433 -18.87 -24.02 17.17
N GLU A 434 -17.67 -24.44 17.59
CA GLU A 434 -16.68 -23.56 18.21
C GLU A 434 -16.13 -22.51 17.23
N LEU A 435 -15.78 -22.90 16.01
CA LEU A 435 -15.30 -21.95 14.99
C LEU A 435 -16.41 -21.00 14.52
N ASN A 436 -17.68 -21.40 14.57
CA ASN A 436 -18.79 -20.60 14.05
C ASN A 436 -19.13 -19.39 14.93
N ILE A 437 -18.65 -19.33 16.18
CA ILE A 437 -18.85 -18.18 17.08
C ILE A 437 -17.55 -17.46 17.44
N ARG A 438 -16.39 -18.07 17.13
CA ARG A 438 -15.06 -17.53 17.46
C ARG A 438 -14.37 -16.92 16.24
N GLU A 439 -13.51 -15.93 16.47
CA GLU A 439 -12.72 -15.33 15.38
C GLU A 439 -11.64 -16.30 14.86
N LYS A 440 -11.06 -17.09 15.77
CA LYS A 440 -10.06 -18.11 15.48
C LYS A 440 -9.98 -19.14 16.61
N LEU A 441 -9.47 -20.32 16.31
CA LEU A 441 -8.98 -21.28 17.30
C LEU A 441 -7.49 -21.52 17.08
N SER A 442 -6.71 -21.56 18.15
CA SER A 442 -5.28 -21.86 18.04
C SER A 442 -5.05 -23.34 17.73
N ALA A 443 -3.92 -23.68 17.12
CA ALA A 443 -3.59 -25.07 16.82
C ALA A 443 -3.64 -25.97 18.06
N ASN A 444 -3.21 -25.45 19.22
CA ASN A 444 -3.24 -26.17 20.48
C ASN A 444 -4.67 -26.40 21.00
N ASP A 445 -5.58 -25.43 20.83
CA ASP A 445 -6.97 -25.59 21.27
C ASP A 445 -7.71 -26.61 20.39
N ILE A 446 -7.40 -26.64 19.09
CA ILE A 446 -7.92 -27.65 18.17
C ILE A 446 -7.39 -29.04 18.53
N LEU A 447 -6.08 -29.18 18.76
CA LEU A 447 -5.50 -30.47 19.14
C LEU A 447 -6.07 -31.01 20.45
N LYS A 448 -6.38 -30.16 21.43
CA LYS A 448 -7.07 -30.57 22.67
C LYS A 448 -8.47 -31.15 22.43
N LEU A 449 -9.12 -30.78 21.34
CA LEU A 449 -10.43 -31.32 20.96
C LEU A 449 -10.28 -32.63 20.18
N LEU A 450 -9.21 -32.76 19.38
CA LEU A 450 -9.05 -33.88 18.42
C LEU A 450 -8.20 -35.04 18.95
N VAL A 451 -7.24 -34.80 19.86
CA VAL A 451 -6.29 -35.81 20.32
C VAL A 451 -6.05 -35.76 21.83
N LYS A 452 -5.66 -36.91 22.42
CA LYS A 452 -5.36 -37.05 23.85
C LYS A 452 -4.08 -36.32 24.28
N ASP A 453 -3.04 -36.33 23.42
CA ASP A 453 -1.72 -35.75 23.70
C ASP A 453 -1.34 -34.62 22.72
N PRO A 454 -1.85 -33.39 22.90
CA PRO A 454 -1.62 -32.27 21.98
C PRO A 454 -0.15 -31.89 21.77
N LYS A 455 0.73 -32.16 22.73
CA LYS A 455 2.16 -31.78 22.65
C LYS A 455 2.95 -32.65 21.67
N GLU A 456 2.47 -33.87 21.42
CA GLU A 456 3.10 -34.82 20.50
C GLU A 456 2.54 -34.72 19.09
N HIS A 457 1.60 -33.81 18.85
CA HIS A 457 0.93 -33.64 17.57
C HIS A 457 1.14 -32.21 17.04
N GLU A 458 1.14 -32.08 15.71
CA GLU A 458 1.12 -30.78 15.06
C GLU A 458 0.10 -30.76 13.91
N LEU A 459 -0.44 -29.57 13.61
CA LEU A 459 -1.36 -29.37 12.50
C LEU A 459 -0.63 -28.84 11.26
N ASN A 460 -1.16 -29.15 10.08
CA ASN A 460 -0.79 -28.46 8.85
C ASN A 460 -1.04 -26.94 8.95
N TYR A 461 -2.03 -26.51 9.73
CA TYR A 461 -2.30 -25.10 10.09
C TYR A 461 -1.62 -24.68 11.40
N LYS A 462 -0.36 -24.25 11.33
CA LYS A 462 0.45 -23.89 12.52
C LYS A 462 -0.13 -22.78 13.41
N GLU A 463 -0.80 -21.81 12.82
CA GLU A 463 -1.43 -20.70 13.56
C GLU A 463 -2.83 -21.06 14.06
N GLY A 464 -3.33 -22.26 13.73
CA GLY A 464 -4.70 -22.69 13.94
C GLY A 464 -5.64 -22.33 12.79
N LEU A 465 -6.95 -22.40 13.05
CA LEU A 465 -7.99 -22.15 12.05
C LEU A 465 -8.68 -20.81 12.27
N GLU A 466 -9.02 -20.16 11.16
CA GLU A 466 -9.85 -18.96 11.17
C GLU A 466 -11.33 -19.35 11.30
N GLY A 467 -12.01 -18.79 12.30
CA GLY A 467 -13.43 -19.02 12.52
C GLY A 467 -14.34 -18.02 11.79
N ASN A 468 -15.60 -17.94 12.20
CA ASN A 468 -16.60 -17.09 11.59
C ASN A 468 -16.44 -15.66 12.10
N ARG A 469 -15.82 -14.79 11.30
CA ARG A 469 -15.57 -13.40 11.71
C ARG A 469 -16.85 -12.60 11.88
N THR A 470 -17.91 -12.93 11.12
CA THR A 470 -19.20 -12.24 11.20
C THR A 470 -19.87 -12.55 12.53
N ASN A 471 -20.02 -13.83 12.86
CA ASN A 471 -20.59 -14.25 14.12
C ASN A 471 -19.70 -13.87 15.31
N ALA A 472 -18.37 -13.98 15.21
CA ALA A 472 -17.49 -13.52 16.29
C ALA A 472 -17.71 -12.05 16.66
N ALA A 473 -17.95 -11.18 15.67
CA ALA A 473 -18.29 -9.79 15.92
C ALA A 473 -19.69 -9.62 16.54
N LEU A 474 -20.68 -10.40 16.09
CA LEU A 474 -22.03 -10.41 16.67
C LEU A 474 -22.03 -10.93 18.12
N TYR A 475 -21.39 -12.07 18.38
CA TYR A 475 -21.32 -12.67 19.71
C TYR A 475 -20.55 -11.82 20.71
N LYS A 476 -19.52 -11.09 20.25
CA LYS A 476 -18.88 -10.07 21.08
C LYS A 476 -19.86 -8.94 21.47
N ALA A 477 -20.69 -8.50 20.54
CA ALA A 477 -21.74 -7.52 20.83
C ALA A 477 -22.84 -8.12 21.73
N TYR A 478 -23.21 -9.39 21.56
CA TYR A 478 -24.17 -10.07 22.42
C TYR A 478 -23.61 -10.22 23.85
N GLN A 479 -22.33 -10.56 24.00
CA GLN A 479 -21.65 -10.58 25.30
C GLN A 479 -21.70 -9.20 25.98
N GLU A 480 -21.51 -8.11 25.21
CA GLU A 480 -21.63 -6.75 25.72
C GLU A 480 -23.06 -6.45 26.17
N ILE A 481 -24.08 -6.88 25.40
CA ILE A 481 -25.50 -6.73 25.77
C ILE A 481 -25.83 -7.50 27.06
N LEU A 482 -25.40 -8.75 27.20
CA LEU A 482 -25.60 -9.53 28.43
C LEU A 482 -24.90 -8.88 29.63
N MET A 483 -23.70 -8.34 29.39
CA MET A 483 -22.99 -7.55 30.39
C MET A 483 -23.84 -6.37 30.85
N LEU A 484 -24.56 -5.69 29.95
CA LEU A 484 -25.47 -4.59 30.31
C LEU A 484 -26.65 -5.04 31.18
N GLU A 485 -27.19 -6.23 30.94
CA GLU A 485 -28.34 -6.76 31.69
C GLU A 485 -28.03 -7.26 33.09
N GLY A 486 -26.75 -7.34 33.48
CA GLY A 486 -26.40 -7.84 34.81
C GLY A 486 -25.48 -9.04 34.81
N GLU A 487 -25.26 -9.67 33.66
CA GLU A 487 -24.64 -11.00 33.60
C GLU A 487 -23.25 -10.95 32.96
N GLU A 488 -22.24 -11.44 33.68
CA GLU A 488 -20.86 -11.44 33.21
C GLU A 488 -20.42 -12.86 32.88
N TYR A 489 -20.42 -13.18 31.59
CA TYR A 489 -19.91 -14.45 31.07
C TYR A 489 -18.56 -14.25 30.40
N ASP A 490 -17.61 -15.14 30.64
CA ASP A 490 -16.38 -15.22 29.85
C ASP A 490 -16.55 -16.25 28.73
N PHE A 491 -17.02 -15.80 27.56
CA PHE A 491 -17.25 -16.66 26.39
C PHE A 491 -15.97 -17.39 25.93
N LYS A 492 -14.77 -16.95 26.32
CA LYS A 492 -13.54 -17.68 25.97
C LYS A 492 -13.42 -19.02 26.70
N LYS A 493 -13.99 -19.12 27.90
CA LYS A 493 -13.90 -20.30 28.78
C LYS A 493 -15.08 -21.26 28.61
N LEU A 494 -16.16 -20.82 27.99
CA LEU A 494 -17.36 -21.61 27.76
C LEU A 494 -17.30 -22.31 26.40
N LYS A 495 -18.02 -23.42 26.28
CA LYS A 495 -18.25 -24.12 25.02
C LYS A 495 -19.34 -23.41 24.21
N ALA A 496 -19.30 -23.57 22.88
CA ALA A 496 -20.22 -22.90 21.96
C ALA A 496 -21.70 -23.17 22.27
N ASP A 497 -22.07 -24.43 22.51
CA ASP A 497 -23.47 -24.80 22.76
C ASP A 497 -24.03 -24.11 24.00
N LYS A 498 -23.25 -24.11 25.10
CA LYS A 498 -23.62 -23.39 26.33
C LYS A 498 -23.76 -21.89 26.12
N ILE A 499 -22.91 -21.30 25.26
CA ILE A 499 -23.01 -19.87 24.93
C ILE A 499 -24.31 -19.62 24.18
N ASN A 500 -24.66 -20.46 23.20
CA ASN A 500 -25.92 -20.35 22.47
C ASN A 500 -27.12 -20.46 23.40
N ASP A 501 -27.16 -21.45 24.28
CA ASP A 501 -28.25 -21.64 25.24
C ASP A 501 -28.44 -20.42 26.15
N ILE A 502 -27.35 -19.86 26.67
CA ILE A 502 -27.36 -18.64 27.49
C ILE A 502 -27.97 -17.48 26.70
N ILE A 503 -27.49 -17.24 25.48
CA ILE A 503 -27.95 -16.09 24.70
C ILE A 503 -29.41 -16.30 24.27
N VAL A 504 -29.81 -17.49 23.83
CA VAL A 504 -31.20 -17.80 23.43
C VAL A 504 -32.17 -17.58 24.59
N SER A 505 -31.87 -18.15 25.77
CA SER A 505 -32.67 -17.94 26.98
C SER A 505 -32.80 -16.46 27.32
N LYS A 506 -31.69 -15.73 27.35
CA LYS A 506 -31.68 -14.33 27.75
C LYS A 506 -32.31 -13.40 26.73
N PHE A 507 -32.10 -13.65 25.44
CA PHE A 507 -32.70 -12.85 24.38
C PHE A 507 -34.22 -13.06 24.35
N SER A 508 -34.70 -14.27 24.68
CA SER A 508 -36.12 -14.52 24.93
C SER A 508 -36.66 -13.64 26.05
N GLU A 509 -35.99 -13.61 27.20
CA GLU A 509 -36.41 -12.83 28.38
C GLU A 509 -36.50 -11.32 28.08
N ILE A 510 -35.56 -10.78 27.30
CA ILE A 510 -35.50 -9.33 26.98
C ILE A 510 -36.19 -8.94 25.67
N GLY A 511 -36.86 -9.88 25.00
CA GLY A 511 -37.67 -9.63 23.80
C GLY A 511 -36.88 -9.42 22.51
N ILE A 512 -35.66 -9.95 22.41
CA ILE A 512 -34.85 -9.96 21.18
C ILE A 512 -35.12 -11.25 20.40
N ASN A 513 -35.18 -11.14 19.07
CA ASN A 513 -35.42 -12.29 18.20
C ASN A 513 -34.26 -13.34 18.32
N GLN A 514 -34.60 -14.57 18.70
CA GLN A 514 -33.67 -15.69 18.90
C GLN A 514 -33.18 -16.32 17.59
N ASP A 515 -33.92 -16.16 16.49
CA ASP A 515 -33.55 -16.65 15.16
C ASP A 515 -32.30 -15.96 14.59
N LEU A 516 -31.74 -14.98 15.31
CA LEU A 516 -30.49 -14.31 14.97
C LEU A 516 -29.25 -15.21 15.17
N MET A 517 -29.37 -16.32 15.88
CA MET A 517 -28.25 -17.20 16.23
C MET A 517 -28.11 -18.36 15.24
N PHE A 518 -29.19 -18.67 14.54
CA PHE A 518 -29.30 -19.86 13.70
C PHE A 518 -29.40 -19.44 12.24
N PHE A 519 -28.46 -19.93 11.44
CA PHE A 519 -28.54 -19.88 9.99
C PHE A 519 -28.85 -21.28 9.48
N ASN A 520 -29.83 -21.39 8.59
CA ASN A 520 -30.24 -22.65 8.01
C ASN A 520 -30.20 -22.55 6.47
N ILE A 521 -29.39 -23.41 5.86
CA ILE A 521 -29.18 -23.46 4.41
C ILE A 521 -30.34 -24.13 3.64
N ASP A 522 -31.05 -25.05 4.28
CA ASP A 522 -32.09 -25.89 3.67
C ASP A 522 -33.37 -25.13 3.35
N LYS A 523 -33.54 -23.91 3.87
CA LYS A 523 -34.65 -23.04 3.50
C LYS A 523 -34.57 -22.69 2.01
N GLU A 524 -35.68 -22.83 1.30
CA GLU A 524 -35.78 -22.53 -0.13
C GLU A 524 -36.51 -21.21 -0.42
N GLY A 525 -36.30 -20.69 -1.64
CA GLY A 525 -36.96 -19.48 -2.15
C GLY A 525 -36.89 -18.29 -1.20
N ASP A 526 -38.02 -17.63 -1.02
CA ASP A 526 -38.20 -16.47 -0.14
C ASP A 526 -37.87 -16.76 1.33
N HIS A 527 -38.07 -18.00 1.80
CA HIS A 527 -37.83 -18.35 3.20
C HIS A 527 -36.34 -18.32 3.55
N TYR A 528 -35.47 -18.54 2.57
CA TYR A 528 -34.03 -18.37 2.73
C TYR A 528 -33.67 -16.92 3.03
N ASP A 529 -34.08 -15.98 2.16
CA ASP A 529 -33.74 -14.56 2.28
C ASP A 529 -34.45 -13.86 3.46
N LYS A 530 -35.56 -14.44 3.94
CA LYS A 530 -36.32 -13.92 5.08
C LYS A 530 -35.77 -14.33 6.46
N GLN A 531 -34.72 -15.14 6.54
CA GLN A 531 -34.08 -15.51 7.81
C GLN A 531 -33.58 -14.28 8.57
N ALA A 532 -33.81 -14.23 9.89
CA ALA A 532 -33.50 -13.07 10.71
C ALA A 532 -32.01 -12.69 10.66
N ILE A 533 -31.11 -13.67 10.77
CA ILE A 533 -29.65 -13.46 10.67
C ILE A 533 -29.20 -12.90 9.31
N LEU A 534 -29.80 -13.36 8.20
CA LEU A 534 -29.49 -12.84 6.87
C LEU A 534 -30.01 -11.40 6.70
N GLN A 535 -31.20 -11.10 7.21
CA GLN A 535 -31.75 -9.76 7.19
C GLN A 535 -30.94 -8.78 8.04
N LEU A 536 -30.51 -9.21 9.24
CA LEU A 536 -29.62 -8.43 10.11
C LEU A 536 -28.30 -8.17 9.40
N TRP A 537 -27.68 -9.23 8.85
CA TRP A 537 -26.45 -9.11 8.07
C TRP A 537 -26.61 -8.14 6.89
N HIS A 538 -27.67 -8.28 6.09
CA HIS A 538 -27.94 -7.42 4.94
C HIS A 538 -28.15 -5.96 5.34
N LEU A 539 -28.86 -5.70 6.44
CA LEU A 539 -29.05 -4.36 6.98
C LEU A 539 -27.70 -3.76 7.38
N LEU A 540 -26.89 -4.47 8.16
CA LEU A 540 -25.56 -4.03 8.56
C LEU A 540 -24.58 -3.89 7.39
N TYR A 541 -24.67 -4.74 6.37
CA TYR A 541 -23.80 -4.69 5.21
C TYR A 541 -24.15 -3.54 4.24
N SER A 542 -25.45 -3.26 4.06
CA SER A 542 -25.94 -2.34 3.04
C SER A 542 -26.12 -0.90 3.51
N TYR A 543 -26.33 -0.64 4.81
CA TYR A 543 -26.61 0.70 5.33
C TYR A 543 -25.45 1.69 5.09
N GLU A 544 -25.73 2.82 4.45
CA GLU A 544 -24.71 3.83 4.06
C GLU A 544 -24.60 5.00 5.06
N GLY A 545 -25.70 5.30 5.76
CA GLY A 545 -25.86 6.40 6.68
C GLY A 545 -27.12 7.24 6.41
N ASP A 546 -27.55 8.03 7.40
CA ASP A 546 -28.69 8.97 7.29
C ASP A 546 -28.25 10.45 7.47
N ASN A 547 -29.18 11.35 7.78
CA ASN A 547 -28.92 12.79 7.97
C ASN A 547 -28.68 13.18 9.44
N SER A 548 -28.68 12.24 10.39
CA SER A 548 -28.39 12.56 11.79
C SER A 548 -26.92 12.95 12.00
N HIS A 549 -26.60 13.49 13.18
CA HIS A 549 -25.23 13.81 13.59
C HIS A 549 -24.27 12.60 13.49
N THR A 550 -24.73 11.44 13.96
CA THR A 550 -23.98 10.17 13.96
C THR A 550 -24.04 9.45 12.61
N GLY A 551 -25.15 9.64 11.89
CA GLY A 551 -25.45 9.00 10.61
C GLY A 551 -26.03 7.59 10.74
N ASP A 552 -26.44 7.14 11.94
CA ASP A 552 -26.92 5.78 12.23
C ASP A 552 -28.30 5.72 12.91
N LYS A 553 -28.99 6.85 13.06
CA LYS A 553 -30.28 6.90 13.77
C LYS A 553 -31.34 6.00 13.13
N GLY A 554 -31.47 6.04 11.81
CA GLY A 554 -32.41 5.19 11.08
C GLY A 554 -32.06 3.70 11.14
N LEU A 555 -30.77 3.37 11.29
CA LEU A 555 -30.31 2.00 11.52
C LEU A 555 -30.72 1.53 12.93
N ILE A 556 -30.51 2.36 13.95
CA ILE A 556 -30.91 2.08 15.33
C ILE A 556 -32.42 1.85 15.42
N GLU A 557 -33.23 2.73 14.83
CA GLU A 557 -34.70 2.58 14.79
C GLU A 557 -35.13 1.27 14.10
N THR A 558 -34.49 0.92 12.98
CA THR A 558 -34.79 -0.33 12.27
C THR A 558 -34.38 -1.56 13.09
N LEU A 559 -33.23 -1.52 13.77
CA LEU A 559 -32.76 -2.61 14.64
C LEU A 559 -33.73 -2.84 15.81
N SER A 560 -34.24 -1.76 16.40
CA SER A 560 -35.24 -1.83 17.47
C SER A 560 -36.56 -2.41 17.00
N ASN A 561 -37.14 -1.84 15.94
CA ASN A 561 -38.48 -2.23 15.49
C ASN A 561 -38.52 -3.65 14.92
N LYS A 562 -37.45 -4.10 14.26
CA LYS A 562 -37.45 -5.37 13.52
C LYS A 562 -36.94 -6.56 14.31
N PHE A 563 -35.98 -6.34 15.21
CA PHE A 563 -35.28 -7.43 15.91
C PHE A 563 -35.41 -7.35 17.44
N GLY A 564 -36.07 -6.32 17.98
CA GLY A 564 -36.29 -6.17 19.42
C GLY A 564 -35.11 -5.55 20.19
N PHE A 565 -34.06 -5.09 19.52
CA PHE A 565 -32.93 -4.45 20.19
C PHE A 565 -33.34 -3.11 20.79
N LYS A 566 -33.40 -2.97 22.11
CA LYS A 566 -33.57 -1.65 22.76
C LYS A 566 -32.54 -0.64 22.20
N PRO A 567 -32.84 0.67 22.19
CA PRO A 567 -31.95 1.67 21.57
C PRO A 567 -30.49 1.59 22.03
N GLU A 568 -30.25 1.22 23.29
CA GLU A 568 -28.92 1.03 23.86
C GLU A 568 -28.19 -0.18 23.25
N TYR A 569 -28.87 -1.31 23.06
CA TYR A 569 -28.31 -2.50 22.41
C TYR A 569 -28.10 -2.28 20.90
N ALA A 570 -29.06 -1.61 20.26
CA ALA A 570 -29.00 -1.28 18.84
C ALA A 570 -27.77 -0.41 18.51
N LYS A 571 -27.36 0.49 19.42
CA LYS A 571 -26.09 1.24 19.28
C LYS A 571 -24.87 0.31 19.24
N ILE A 572 -24.81 -0.73 20.07
CA ILE A 572 -23.71 -1.71 20.06
C ILE A 572 -23.67 -2.44 18.71
N ILE A 573 -24.82 -2.96 18.26
CA ILE A 573 -24.93 -3.69 16.99
C ILE A 573 -24.59 -2.80 15.79
N SER A 574 -24.99 -1.53 15.79
CA SER A 574 -24.73 -0.58 14.71
C SER A 574 -23.22 -0.33 14.46
N LYS A 575 -22.39 -0.46 15.51
CA LYS A 575 -20.94 -0.27 15.46
C LYS A 575 -20.18 -1.44 14.82
N ILE A 576 -20.84 -2.58 14.59
CA ILE A 576 -20.21 -3.75 13.97
C ILE A 576 -19.72 -3.42 12.56
N LYS A 577 -18.43 -3.62 12.32
CA LYS A 577 -17.79 -3.49 11.00
C LYS A 577 -17.62 -4.86 10.36
N LEU A 578 -18.28 -5.07 9.21
CA LEU A 578 -18.20 -6.33 8.46
C LEU A 578 -17.06 -6.31 7.43
N GLN A 579 -16.49 -7.49 7.14
CA GLN A 579 -15.46 -7.63 6.12
C GLN A 579 -15.98 -7.25 4.72
N SER A 580 -15.26 -6.37 4.02
CA SER A 580 -15.66 -5.82 2.70
C SER A 580 -15.20 -6.63 1.48
N ASP A 581 -14.48 -7.73 1.68
CA ASP A 581 -13.96 -8.60 0.62
C ASP A 581 -15.02 -9.56 0.04
N TYR A 582 -14.69 -10.18 -1.10
CA TYR A 582 -15.51 -11.19 -1.77
C TYR A 582 -14.77 -12.53 -1.92
N GLY A 583 -15.54 -13.62 -1.95
CA GLY A 583 -15.07 -14.97 -2.26
C GLY A 583 -14.80 -15.17 -3.77
N ALA A 584 -14.58 -16.42 -4.17
CA ALA A 584 -14.42 -16.81 -5.58
C ALA A 584 -15.70 -17.41 -6.20
N LEU A 585 -16.65 -17.84 -5.36
CA LEU A 585 -17.87 -18.53 -5.75
C LEU A 585 -19.11 -17.65 -5.51
N SER A 586 -20.19 -17.92 -6.24
CA SER A 586 -21.52 -17.35 -6.01
C SER A 586 -22.21 -18.00 -4.81
N SER A 587 -23.23 -17.35 -4.27
CA SER A 587 -24.12 -17.97 -3.26
C SER A 587 -24.73 -19.27 -3.78
N LYS A 588 -25.19 -19.28 -5.03
CA LYS A 588 -25.76 -20.46 -5.69
C LYS A 588 -24.78 -21.63 -5.76
N ALA A 589 -23.54 -21.39 -6.17
CA ALA A 589 -22.53 -22.45 -6.24
C ALA A 589 -22.19 -22.99 -4.84
N ILE A 590 -22.06 -22.10 -3.85
CA ILE A 590 -21.78 -22.52 -2.46
C ILE A 590 -22.93 -23.36 -1.90
N ARG A 591 -24.19 -22.98 -2.14
CA ARG A 591 -25.35 -23.75 -1.66
C ARG A 591 -25.39 -25.19 -2.18
N LYS A 592 -24.88 -25.45 -3.39
CA LYS A 592 -24.77 -26.81 -3.93
C LYS A 592 -23.59 -27.60 -3.36
N ILE A 593 -22.52 -26.91 -2.93
CA ILE A 593 -21.28 -27.54 -2.46
C ILE A 593 -21.32 -27.80 -0.95
N LEU A 594 -21.92 -26.88 -0.19
CA LEU A 594 -21.89 -26.89 1.27
C LEU A 594 -22.42 -28.19 1.89
N PRO A 595 -23.56 -28.78 1.44
CA PRO A 595 -24.07 -30.02 2.03
C PRO A 595 -23.07 -31.18 1.95
N TYR A 596 -22.28 -31.26 0.88
CA TYR A 596 -21.23 -32.28 0.75
C TYR A 596 -20.01 -31.99 1.63
N LEU A 597 -19.70 -30.71 1.88
CA LEU A 597 -18.66 -30.36 2.84
C LEU A 597 -19.09 -30.68 4.27
N GLU A 598 -20.35 -30.42 4.61
CA GLU A 598 -20.93 -30.80 5.91
C GLU A 598 -20.88 -32.32 6.12
N ALA A 599 -21.16 -33.10 5.07
CA ALA A 599 -20.99 -34.56 5.07
C ALA A 599 -19.52 -35.05 5.10
N GLY A 600 -18.54 -34.16 5.32
CA GLY A 600 -17.13 -34.51 5.49
C GLY A 600 -16.31 -34.68 4.20
N HIS A 601 -16.90 -34.44 3.02
CA HIS A 601 -16.14 -34.54 1.77
C HIS A 601 -15.14 -33.39 1.63
N PRO A 602 -13.91 -33.65 1.14
CA PRO A 602 -12.95 -32.59 0.88
C PRO A 602 -13.44 -31.68 -0.27
N PHE A 603 -13.02 -30.42 -0.28
CA PHE A 603 -13.49 -29.45 -1.28
C PHE A 603 -13.14 -29.86 -2.73
N ALA A 604 -11.91 -30.34 -2.95
CA ALA A 604 -11.42 -30.85 -4.22
C ALA A 604 -11.20 -32.36 -4.13
N MET A 605 -11.02 -33.05 -5.27
CA MET A 605 -10.62 -34.46 -5.26
C MET A 605 -9.26 -34.61 -4.56
N SER A 606 -9.17 -35.56 -3.65
CA SER A 606 -7.93 -36.00 -3.01
C SER A 606 -7.68 -37.46 -3.34
N GLU A 607 -6.43 -37.83 -3.62
CA GLU A 607 -6.02 -39.23 -3.69
C GLU A 607 -6.07 -39.83 -2.28
N SER A 608 -6.99 -40.78 -2.06
CA SER A 608 -6.98 -41.69 -0.91
C SER A 608 -7.26 -43.12 -1.37
N GLU A 609 -6.79 -44.09 -0.59
CA GLU A 609 -6.92 -45.54 -0.85
C GLU A 609 -8.38 -46.00 -0.95
N ASN A 610 -9.34 -45.17 -0.48
CA ASN A 610 -10.77 -45.45 -0.43
C ASN A 610 -11.61 -44.71 -1.49
N GLY A 611 -10.99 -43.94 -2.39
CA GLY A 611 -11.69 -43.36 -3.54
C GLY A 611 -12.67 -42.21 -3.24
N LEU A 612 -12.37 -41.33 -2.27
CA LEU A 612 -13.27 -40.21 -1.97
C LEU A 612 -13.39 -39.20 -3.12
N ILE A 613 -14.65 -38.92 -3.52
CA ILE A 613 -15.01 -37.87 -4.47
C ILE A 613 -15.10 -36.53 -3.70
N GLY A 614 -14.49 -35.48 -4.25
CA GLY A 614 -14.56 -34.14 -3.65
C GLY A 614 -15.94 -33.48 -3.80
N ALA A 615 -16.33 -32.65 -2.82
CA ALA A 615 -17.62 -31.94 -2.75
C ALA A 615 -17.95 -31.15 -4.03
N THR A 616 -16.95 -30.58 -4.68
CA THR A 616 -17.14 -29.88 -5.97
C THR A 616 -17.60 -30.82 -7.09
N ASN A 617 -17.05 -32.04 -7.18
CA ASN A 617 -17.47 -33.01 -8.19
C ASN A 617 -18.87 -33.54 -7.91
N LEU A 618 -19.19 -33.83 -6.65
CA LEU A 618 -20.54 -34.25 -6.23
C LEU A 618 -21.58 -33.17 -6.57
N ALA A 619 -21.22 -31.89 -6.42
CA ALA A 619 -22.05 -30.76 -6.83
C ALA A 619 -22.07 -30.51 -8.36
N GLY A 620 -21.45 -31.36 -9.17
CA GLY A 620 -21.39 -31.26 -10.64
C GLY A 620 -20.36 -30.28 -11.20
N TYR A 621 -19.37 -29.87 -10.39
CA TYR A 621 -18.32 -28.92 -10.79
C TYR A 621 -16.94 -29.58 -10.95
N ASN A 622 -16.29 -29.31 -12.07
CA ASN A 622 -14.89 -29.69 -12.28
C ASN A 622 -13.94 -28.63 -11.68
N HIS A 623 -13.41 -28.93 -10.48
CA HIS A 623 -12.50 -28.02 -9.77
C HIS A 623 -11.12 -27.88 -10.45
N SER A 624 -10.55 -28.97 -10.96
CA SER A 624 -9.22 -28.98 -11.61
C SER A 624 -9.21 -28.26 -12.96
N SER A 625 -10.40 -28.07 -13.57
CA SER A 625 -10.55 -27.58 -14.94
C SER A 625 -9.75 -28.40 -15.96
N SER A 626 -9.36 -29.63 -15.60
CA SER A 626 -8.61 -30.54 -16.47
C SER A 626 -9.57 -31.15 -17.49
N LEU A 627 -9.17 -31.10 -18.75
CA LEU A 627 -9.88 -31.72 -19.86
C LEU A 627 -9.30 -33.12 -20.09
N THR A 628 -10.14 -34.09 -20.41
CA THR A 628 -9.68 -35.41 -20.87
C THR A 628 -8.99 -35.30 -22.23
N LYS A 629 -8.25 -36.34 -22.64
CA LYS A 629 -7.56 -36.36 -23.95
C LYS A 629 -8.55 -36.12 -25.10
N GLU A 630 -9.70 -36.80 -25.07
CA GLU A 630 -10.76 -36.62 -26.07
C GLU A 630 -11.36 -35.22 -26.05
N GLN A 631 -11.60 -34.64 -24.86
CA GLN A 631 -12.10 -33.27 -24.74
C GLN A 631 -11.08 -32.24 -25.25
N LEU A 632 -9.78 -32.48 -25.06
CA LEU A 632 -8.70 -31.63 -25.60
C LEU A 632 -8.63 -31.69 -27.12
N GLU A 633 -8.80 -32.87 -27.70
CA GLU A 633 -8.80 -33.06 -29.16
C GLU A 633 -10.00 -32.38 -29.81
N LYS A 634 -11.19 -32.53 -29.21
CA LYS A 634 -12.46 -31.90 -29.64
C LYS A 634 -12.56 -30.41 -29.32
N ARG A 635 -11.63 -29.83 -28.54
CA ARG A 635 -11.68 -28.41 -28.15
C ARG A 635 -11.50 -27.50 -29.37
N LYS A 636 -12.51 -26.67 -29.66
CA LYS A 636 -12.42 -25.62 -30.68
C LYS A 636 -11.40 -24.55 -30.26
N LEU A 637 -10.35 -24.38 -31.05
CA LEU A 637 -9.34 -23.34 -30.85
C LEU A 637 -9.79 -22.03 -31.50
N LYS A 638 -9.40 -20.91 -30.90
CA LYS A 638 -9.53 -19.59 -31.52
C LYS A 638 -8.43 -19.36 -32.55
N ASP A 639 -8.68 -18.46 -33.47
CA ASP A 639 -7.67 -18.02 -34.45
C ASP A 639 -6.67 -17.05 -33.82
N ILE A 640 -7.16 -16.13 -32.99
CA ILE A 640 -6.37 -15.13 -32.27
C ILE A 640 -6.80 -15.04 -30.81
N LEU A 641 -5.92 -14.45 -29.98
CA LEU A 641 -6.22 -14.13 -28.59
C LEU A 641 -6.94 -12.79 -28.48
N GLU A 642 -7.94 -12.71 -27.61
CA GLU A 642 -8.62 -11.46 -27.27
C GLU A 642 -7.85 -10.68 -26.19
N LEU A 643 -7.89 -9.35 -26.29
CA LEU A 643 -7.35 -8.49 -25.25
C LEU A 643 -8.22 -8.55 -24.00
N LEU A 644 -7.56 -8.68 -22.85
CA LEU A 644 -8.21 -8.60 -21.55
C LEU A 644 -8.85 -7.22 -21.35
N PRO A 645 -10.13 -7.16 -20.97
CA PRO A 645 -10.81 -5.91 -20.63
C PRO A 645 -10.13 -5.18 -19.47
N LYS A 646 -10.32 -3.86 -19.40
CA LYS A 646 -9.75 -3.04 -18.32
C LYS A 646 -10.33 -3.41 -16.96
N ASN A 647 -9.44 -3.59 -15.98
CA ASN A 647 -9.76 -4.03 -14.62
C ASN A 647 -10.37 -5.45 -14.56
N SER A 648 -10.09 -6.28 -15.56
CA SER A 648 -10.50 -7.69 -15.54
C SER A 648 -9.67 -8.52 -14.55
N LEU A 649 -8.46 -8.04 -14.23
CA LEU A 649 -7.59 -8.65 -13.23
C LEU A 649 -7.40 -7.70 -12.04
N ARG A 650 -7.17 -8.28 -10.85
CA ARG A 650 -6.92 -7.52 -9.61
C ARG A 650 -5.69 -6.60 -9.69
N ASN A 651 -4.74 -6.90 -10.56
CA ASN A 651 -3.50 -6.14 -10.70
C ASN A 651 -3.34 -5.58 -12.14
N PRO A 652 -3.32 -4.24 -12.31
CA PRO A 652 -3.21 -3.61 -13.63
C PRO A 652 -1.86 -3.83 -14.31
N VAL A 653 -0.78 -4.06 -13.56
CA VAL A 653 0.55 -4.40 -14.12
C VAL A 653 0.48 -5.76 -14.81
N VAL A 654 -0.20 -6.72 -14.19
CA VAL A 654 -0.40 -8.07 -14.75
C VAL A 654 -1.25 -8.01 -16.01
N GLU A 655 -2.37 -7.29 -15.97
CA GLU A 655 -3.23 -7.07 -17.14
C GLU A 655 -2.44 -6.44 -18.29
N LYS A 656 -1.58 -5.45 -17.99
CA LYS A 656 -0.68 -4.82 -18.97
C LYS A 656 0.29 -5.83 -19.59
N ILE A 657 0.89 -6.72 -18.80
CA ILE A 657 1.82 -7.75 -19.27
C ILE A 657 1.10 -8.76 -20.16
N LEU A 658 -0.02 -9.33 -19.70
CA LEU A 658 -0.79 -10.31 -20.47
C LEU A 658 -1.37 -9.72 -21.77
N ASN A 659 -1.79 -8.45 -21.77
CA ASN A 659 -2.20 -7.79 -23.01
C ASN A 659 -1.02 -7.56 -23.98
N GLN A 660 0.22 -7.39 -23.49
CA GLN A 660 1.38 -7.39 -24.40
C GLN A 660 1.71 -8.79 -24.91
N LEU A 661 1.53 -9.82 -24.09
CA LEU A 661 1.63 -11.21 -24.53
C LEU A 661 0.65 -11.49 -25.68
N VAL A 662 -0.62 -11.11 -25.52
CA VAL A 662 -1.64 -11.22 -26.59
C VAL A 662 -1.18 -10.56 -27.88
N ASN A 663 -0.67 -9.33 -27.81
CA ASN A 663 -0.20 -8.63 -29.03
C ASN A 663 0.99 -9.34 -29.70
N VAL A 664 1.95 -9.84 -28.91
CA VAL A 664 3.12 -10.56 -29.45
C VAL A 664 2.68 -11.85 -30.14
N VAL A 665 1.85 -12.64 -29.47
CA VAL A 665 1.37 -13.92 -29.99
C VAL A 665 0.51 -13.73 -31.24
N ASN A 666 -0.43 -12.78 -31.22
CA ASN A 666 -1.27 -12.49 -32.38
C ASN A 666 -0.44 -12.01 -33.57
N ALA A 667 0.57 -11.16 -33.34
CA ALA A 667 1.46 -10.70 -34.40
C ALA A 667 2.28 -11.85 -35.01
N ILE A 668 2.67 -12.85 -34.21
CA ILE A 668 3.35 -14.05 -34.71
C ILE A 668 2.39 -14.91 -35.55
N ILE A 669 1.16 -15.13 -35.08
CA ILE A 669 0.15 -15.92 -35.80
C ILE A 669 -0.18 -15.27 -37.16
N GLN A 670 -0.21 -13.95 -37.21
CA GLN A 670 -0.52 -13.17 -38.42
C GLN A 670 0.69 -12.95 -39.34
N ASP A 671 1.91 -13.33 -38.94
CA ASP A 671 3.10 -13.24 -39.79
C ASP A 671 3.08 -14.41 -40.80
N ASP A 672 3.01 -14.10 -42.09
CA ASP A 672 2.91 -15.08 -43.19
C ASP A 672 4.04 -16.11 -43.18
N LYS A 673 5.21 -15.79 -42.59
CA LYS A 673 6.37 -16.69 -42.51
C LYS A 673 6.39 -17.56 -41.26
N LEU A 674 5.67 -17.19 -40.21
CA LEU A 674 5.66 -17.93 -38.93
C LEU A 674 4.38 -18.75 -38.78
N GLY A 675 3.23 -18.10 -38.94
CA GLY A 675 1.91 -18.69 -38.76
C GLY A 675 1.63 -19.17 -37.33
N LYS A 676 0.60 -20.01 -37.20
CA LYS A 676 0.11 -20.53 -35.92
C LYS A 676 1.04 -21.61 -35.35
N PRO A 677 1.52 -21.51 -34.10
CA PRO A 677 2.38 -22.53 -33.49
C PRO A 677 1.59 -23.80 -33.13
N ASP A 678 2.28 -24.95 -33.12
CA ASP A 678 1.70 -26.25 -32.72
C ASP A 678 1.82 -26.47 -31.20
N GLU A 679 2.87 -25.93 -30.58
CA GLU A 679 3.11 -25.96 -29.13
C GLU A 679 3.65 -24.61 -28.64
N ILE A 680 3.21 -24.18 -27.46
CA ILE A 680 3.76 -23.00 -26.77
C ILE A 680 4.46 -23.44 -25.49
N ARG A 681 5.70 -23.00 -25.29
CA ARG A 681 6.48 -23.26 -24.08
C ARG A 681 6.75 -21.93 -23.37
N VAL A 682 6.49 -21.84 -22.07
CA VAL A 682 6.59 -20.56 -21.33
C VAL A 682 7.42 -20.67 -20.06
N GLU A 683 8.39 -19.76 -19.90
CA GLU A 683 9.02 -19.44 -18.62
C GLU A 683 8.39 -18.16 -18.07
N LEU A 684 8.10 -18.15 -16.77
CA LEU A 684 7.57 -17.00 -16.05
C LEU A 684 8.57 -16.52 -15.00
N ALA A 685 8.74 -15.20 -14.90
CA ALA A 685 9.54 -14.57 -13.87
C ALA A 685 9.05 -14.92 -12.45
N ARG A 686 9.99 -14.97 -11.49
CA ARG A 686 9.72 -15.38 -10.10
C ARG A 686 8.70 -14.49 -9.40
N GLU A 687 8.70 -13.21 -9.74
CA GLU A 687 7.80 -12.19 -9.22
C GLU A 687 6.36 -12.44 -9.68
N LEU A 688 6.16 -12.89 -10.93
CA LEU A 688 4.84 -13.22 -11.47
C LEU A 688 4.26 -14.51 -10.84
N LYS A 689 5.14 -15.36 -10.30
CA LYS A 689 4.75 -16.61 -9.62
C LYS A 689 4.38 -16.41 -8.15
N LYS A 690 4.47 -15.20 -7.58
CA LYS A 690 4.31 -14.96 -6.14
C LYS A 690 3.15 -14.03 -5.77
N SER A 691 2.55 -14.28 -4.60
CA SER A 691 1.53 -13.42 -4.00
C SER A 691 2.09 -12.04 -3.61
N ALA A 692 1.21 -11.10 -3.26
CA ALA A 692 1.65 -9.78 -2.76
C ALA A 692 2.54 -9.89 -1.51
N LYS A 693 2.14 -10.73 -0.54
CA LYS A 693 2.89 -10.97 0.70
C LYS A 693 4.24 -11.63 0.40
N GLU A 694 4.26 -12.68 -0.40
CA GLU A 694 5.48 -13.40 -0.78
C GLU A 694 6.47 -12.53 -1.56
N ARG A 695 5.98 -11.62 -2.42
CA ARG A 695 6.80 -10.63 -3.12
C ARG A 695 7.42 -9.63 -2.14
N SER A 696 6.63 -9.10 -1.20
CA SER A 696 7.11 -8.19 -0.15
C SER A 696 8.21 -8.84 0.70
N GLU A 697 7.97 -10.05 1.19
CA GLU A 697 8.94 -10.82 1.97
C GLU A 697 10.19 -11.14 1.17
N MET A 698 10.05 -11.55 -0.10
CA MET A 698 11.21 -11.79 -0.96
C MET A 698 12.05 -10.51 -1.15
N THR A 699 11.41 -9.38 -1.44
CA THR A 699 12.11 -8.10 -1.63
C THR A 699 12.81 -7.67 -0.35
N LYS A 700 12.16 -7.82 0.81
CA LYS A 700 12.77 -7.55 2.12
C LYS A 700 13.99 -8.44 2.37
N ASN A 701 13.86 -9.74 2.09
CA ASN A 701 14.94 -10.72 2.28
C ASN A 701 16.11 -10.48 1.32
N ILE A 702 15.86 -10.12 0.06
CA ILE A 702 16.90 -9.76 -0.93
C ILE A 702 17.64 -8.52 -0.48
N ASN A 703 16.93 -7.47 -0.06
CA ASN A 703 17.56 -6.23 0.40
C ASN A 703 18.41 -6.46 1.66
N ALA A 704 17.89 -7.20 2.65
CA ALA A 704 18.65 -7.57 3.83
C ALA A 704 19.90 -8.40 3.49
N ALA A 705 19.78 -9.35 2.54
CA ALA A 705 20.90 -10.16 2.08
C ALA A 705 21.95 -9.32 1.34
N ASN A 706 21.55 -8.37 0.49
CA ASN A 706 22.47 -7.48 -0.22
C ASN A 706 23.25 -6.61 0.78
N THR A 707 22.56 -5.97 1.74
CA THR A 707 23.21 -5.20 2.80
C THR A 707 24.20 -6.04 3.60
N ARG A 708 23.84 -7.29 3.94
CA ARG A 708 24.76 -8.21 4.64
C ARG A 708 25.94 -8.59 3.76
N HIS A 709 25.73 -8.87 2.47
CA HIS A 709 26.81 -9.19 1.53
C HIS A 709 27.77 -8.00 1.35
N ASP A 710 27.27 -6.77 1.34
CA ASP A 710 28.11 -5.57 1.22
C ASP A 710 28.96 -5.35 2.47
N LYS A 711 28.41 -5.61 3.67
CA LYS A 711 29.18 -5.63 4.93
C LYS A 711 30.26 -6.70 4.90
N ILE A 712 29.92 -7.93 4.52
CA ILE A 712 30.89 -9.02 4.41
C ILE A 712 31.96 -8.69 3.38
N ARG A 713 31.59 -8.10 2.24
CA ARG A 713 32.56 -7.67 1.23
C ARG A 713 33.59 -6.71 1.81
N LYS A 714 33.15 -5.72 2.59
CA LYS A 714 34.06 -4.79 3.29
C LYS A 714 34.98 -5.54 4.25
N ILE A 715 34.43 -6.44 5.09
CA ILE A 715 35.22 -7.27 6.02
C ILE A 715 36.28 -8.08 5.28
N LEU A 716 35.91 -8.76 4.19
CA LEU A 716 36.84 -9.57 3.40
C LEU A 716 37.93 -8.73 2.73
N GLN A 717 37.63 -7.48 2.37
CA GLN A 717 38.61 -6.55 1.82
C GLN A 717 39.55 -6.00 2.90
N THR A 718 39.03 -5.59 4.05
CA THR A 718 39.80 -4.92 5.10
C THR A 718 40.56 -5.88 6.00
N GLU A 719 39.95 -6.99 6.40
CA GLU A 719 40.51 -7.90 7.40
C GLU A 719 41.19 -9.13 6.80
N PHE A 720 40.78 -9.57 5.61
CA PHE A 720 41.35 -10.75 4.93
C PHE A 720 42.23 -10.38 3.73
N GLY A 721 42.38 -9.09 3.41
CA GLY A 721 43.21 -8.62 2.30
C GLY A 721 42.73 -9.08 0.91
N ILE A 722 41.49 -9.53 0.77
CA ILE A 722 40.96 -10.04 -0.49
C ILE A 722 40.55 -8.85 -1.37
N SER A 723 41.41 -8.47 -2.31
CA SER A 723 41.19 -7.34 -3.22
C SER A 723 39.88 -7.48 -4.01
N LYS A 724 39.61 -8.67 -4.59
CA LYS A 724 38.41 -8.98 -5.38
C LYS A 724 37.59 -10.11 -4.74
N VAL A 725 36.60 -9.73 -3.95
CA VAL A 725 35.69 -10.66 -3.27
C VAL A 725 34.69 -11.29 -4.24
N THR A 726 34.74 -12.61 -4.38
CA THR A 726 33.77 -13.37 -5.18
C THR A 726 32.53 -13.77 -4.38
N ARG A 727 31.48 -14.23 -5.07
CA ARG A 727 30.28 -14.77 -4.41
C ARG A 727 30.60 -16.00 -3.56
N ASN A 728 31.54 -16.84 -3.98
CA ASN A 728 31.94 -18.02 -3.22
C ASN A 728 32.67 -17.63 -1.93
N ASP A 729 33.44 -16.54 -1.94
CA ASP A 729 34.14 -16.07 -0.74
C ASP A 729 33.14 -15.59 0.32
N ILE A 730 32.12 -14.83 -0.11
CA ILE A 730 31.01 -14.43 0.77
C ILE A 730 30.27 -15.65 1.32
N ILE A 731 30.03 -16.68 0.50
CA ILE A 731 29.36 -17.92 0.95
C ILE A 731 30.23 -18.67 1.96
N ARG A 732 31.53 -18.83 1.71
CA ARG A 732 32.49 -19.48 2.63
C ARG A 732 32.50 -18.79 3.98
N TYR A 733 32.64 -17.46 3.99
CA TYR A 733 32.61 -16.66 5.22
C TYR A 733 31.29 -16.85 5.99
N LYS A 734 30.15 -16.78 5.30
CA LYS A 734 28.83 -16.99 5.94
C LYS A 734 28.67 -18.40 6.51
N LEU A 735 29.15 -19.43 5.81
CA LEU A 735 29.09 -20.81 6.31
C LEU A 735 30.04 -21.00 7.49
N TRP A 736 31.18 -20.31 7.54
CA TRP A 736 32.08 -20.33 8.68
C TRP A 736 31.50 -19.60 9.90
N GLU A 737 30.89 -18.44 9.71
CA GLU A 737 30.17 -17.67 10.75
C GLU A 737 28.97 -18.45 11.30
N GLU A 738 28.28 -19.25 10.46
CA GLU A 738 27.19 -20.15 10.88
C GLU A 738 27.64 -21.19 11.92
N LEU A 739 28.95 -21.52 11.97
CA LEU A 739 29.53 -22.52 12.87
C LEU A 739 30.09 -21.92 14.17
N GLU A 740 29.95 -20.60 14.40
CA GLU A 740 30.48 -19.89 15.56
C GLU A 740 30.07 -20.53 16.90
N SER A 741 28.79 -20.88 17.09
CA SER A 741 28.33 -21.52 18.35
C SER A 741 28.82 -22.96 18.53
N ASN A 742 29.36 -23.56 17.47
CA ASN A 742 30.08 -24.84 17.51
C ASN A 742 31.61 -24.62 17.50
N GLY A 743 32.09 -23.42 17.85
CA GLY A 743 33.51 -23.08 17.88
C GLY A 743 34.18 -23.13 16.51
N HIS A 744 33.45 -22.78 15.44
CA HIS A 744 33.91 -22.87 14.04
C HIS A 744 34.34 -24.27 13.61
N LYS A 745 33.72 -25.31 14.18
CA LYS A 745 33.95 -26.71 13.79
C LYS A 745 32.91 -27.19 12.78
N SER A 746 33.35 -27.92 11.75
CA SER A 746 32.50 -28.46 10.68
C SER A 746 31.36 -29.32 11.23
N ILE A 747 30.17 -29.25 10.64
CA ILE A 747 28.99 -30.01 11.11
C ILE A 747 29.23 -31.53 11.05
N TYR A 748 29.86 -32.01 9.97
CA TYR A 748 30.05 -33.44 9.69
C TYR A 748 30.99 -34.11 10.69
N THR A 749 32.25 -33.71 10.70
CA THR A 749 33.33 -34.39 11.45
C THR A 749 33.79 -33.63 12.69
N ASN A 750 33.15 -32.50 13.02
CA ASN A 750 33.55 -31.61 14.13
C ASN A 750 35.00 -31.10 14.05
N THR A 751 35.58 -31.07 12.85
CA THR A 751 36.93 -30.57 12.59
C THR A 751 36.96 -29.04 12.65
N TYR A 752 37.90 -28.47 13.40
CA TYR A 752 38.07 -27.00 13.51
C TYR A 752 38.49 -26.39 12.17
N ILE A 753 37.91 -25.23 11.84
CA ILE A 753 38.19 -24.48 10.61
C ILE A 753 38.86 -23.16 11.00
N PRO A 754 40.21 -23.07 10.92
CA PRO A 754 40.94 -21.84 11.25
C PRO A 754 40.52 -20.67 10.35
N ARG A 755 40.50 -19.46 10.91
CA ARG A 755 40.07 -18.24 10.21
C ARG A 755 40.90 -17.98 8.95
N GLU A 756 42.19 -18.27 9.00
CA GLU A 756 43.15 -18.07 7.90
C GLU A 756 42.94 -19.09 6.76
N LYS A 757 42.37 -20.25 7.07
CA LYS A 757 42.21 -21.37 6.14
C LYS A 757 40.84 -21.46 5.46
N ILE A 758 39.91 -20.55 5.76
CA ILE A 758 38.55 -20.51 5.17
C ILE A 758 38.57 -20.54 3.63
N PHE A 759 39.53 -19.85 3.02
CA PHE A 759 39.65 -19.70 1.56
C PHE A 759 40.65 -20.67 0.93
N SER A 760 41.28 -21.53 1.72
CA SER A 760 42.24 -22.54 1.26
C SER A 760 41.56 -23.66 0.46
N LYS A 761 42.37 -24.56 -0.12
CA LYS A 761 41.88 -25.79 -0.76
C LYS A 761 41.58 -26.93 0.24
N GLU A 762 41.83 -26.73 1.54
CA GLU A 762 41.60 -27.76 2.57
C GLU A 762 40.10 -27.93 2.88
N PHE A 763 39.30 -26.89 2.66
CA PHE A 763 37.86 -26.87 2.94
C PHE A 763 37.04 -26.55 1.69
N ASP A 764 35.97 -27.32 1.49
CA ASP A 764 35.06 -27.16 0.37
C ASP A 764 33.66 -26.76 0.85
N ILE A 765 32.98 -25.93 0.04
CA ILE A 765 31.53 -25.74 0.18
C ILE A 765 30.88 -27.03 -0.32
N GLU A 766 30.22 -27.74 0.58
CA GLU A 766 29.56 -29.01 0.28
C GLU A 766 28.04 -28.87 0.23
N HIS A 767 27.41 -29.57 -0.71
CA HIS A 767 25.97 -29.72 -0.82
C HIS A 767 25.46 -30.84 0.08
N ILE A 768 24.69 -30.48 1.10
CA ILE A 768 24.17 -31.41 2.14
C ILE A 768 23.40 -32.56 1.49
N VAL A 769 22.41 -32.22 0.67
CA VAL A 769 21.81 -33.14 -0.29
C VAL A 769 22.41 -32.84 -1.66
N PRO A 770 22.99 -33.83 -2.35
CA PRO A 770 23.63 -33.62 -3.64
C PRO A 770 22.75 -32.82 -4.60
N LYS A 771 23.35 -31.79 -5.22
CA LYS A 771 22.66 -30.95 -6.21
C LYS A 771 22.11 -31.78 -7.38
N ALA A 772 22.74 -32.91 -7.67
CA ALA A 772 22.28 -33.86 -8.69
C ALA A 772 20.93 -34.51 -8.36
N LEU A 773 20.51 -34.59 -7.08
CA LEU A 773 19.27 -35.28 -6.69
C LEU A 773 18.07 -34.33 -6.61
N ILE A 774 18.27 -33.12 -6.07
CA ILE A 774 17.16 -32.18 -5.78
C ILE A 774 17.26 -30.82 -6.48
N PHE A 775 18.30 -30.61 -7.30
CA PHE A 775 18.55 -29.36 -8.04
C PHE A 775 18.61 -28.08 -7.18
N ASP A 776 18.97 -28.21 -5.89
CA ASP A 776 18.99 -27.11 -4.93
C ASP A 776 20.40 -26.60 -4.66
N ASP A 777 20.67 -25.35 -5.07
CA ASP A 777 21.92 -24.63 -4.80
C ASP A 777 21.79 -23.56 -3.71
N SER A 778 20.70 -23.60 -2.93
CA SER A 778 20.42 -22.64 -1.87
C SER A 778 21.45 -22.73 -0.74
N PHE A 779 21.60 -21.63 0.01
CA PHE A 779 22.45 -21.58 1.19
C PHE A 779 22.04 -22.60 2.27
N SER A 780 20.73 -22.94 2.35
CA SER A 780 20.24 -23.96 3.29
C SER A 780 20.66 -25.38 2.90
N ASN A 781 21.10 -25.62 1.66
CA ASN A 781 21.66 -26.89 1.22
C ASN A 781 23.19 -26.91 1.21
N LYS A 782 23.87 -25.91 1.77
CA LYS A 782 25.33 -25.80 1.75
C LYS A 782 25.90 -25.85 3.16
N THR A 783 27.03 -26.52 3.33
CA THR A 783 27.85 -26.51 4.56
C THR A 783 29.33 -26.36 4.20
N LEU A 784 30.18 -26.06 5.19
CA LEU A 784 31.63 -26.07 5.01
C LEU A 784 32.17 -27.37 5.63
N THR A 785 32.95 -28.14 4.86
CA THR A 785 33.53 -29.41 5.31
C THR A 785 34.94 -29.60 4.79
N VAL A 786 35.67 -30.56 5.36
CA VAL A 786 37.01 -30.93 4.93
C VAL A 786 36.93 -31.55 3.53
N ARG A 787 37.82 -31.15 2.62
CA ARG A 787 37.84 -31.61 1.22
C ARG A 787 37.86 -33.13 1.08
N SER A 788 38.65 -33.83 1.90
CA SER A 788 38.74 -35.29 1.88
C SER A 788 37.40 -35.96 2.22
N VAL A 789 36.63 -35.40 3.17
CA VAL A 789 35.30 -35.88 3.56
C VAL A 789 34.30 -35.60 2.43
N ASN A 790 34.37 -34.42 1.81
CA ASN A 790 33.52 -34.06 0.69
C ASN A 790 33.68 -35.04 -0.49
N LEU A 791 34.93 -35.32 -0.88
CA LEU A 791 35.23 -36.23 -1.99
C LEU A 791 34.71 -37.65 -1.72
N LYS A 792 34.78 -38.12 -0.46
CA LYS A 792 34.25 -39.44 -0.07
C LYS A 792 32.72 -39.49 -0.11
N LYS A 793 32.02 -38.44 0.34
CA LYS A 793 30.55 -38.36 0.30
C LYS A 793 29.98 -38.45 -1.12
N SER A 794 30.71 -37.92 -2.10
CA SER A 794 30.35 -38.01 -3.52
C SER A 794 28.89 -37.54 -3.75
N ASN A 795 28.01 -38.41 -4.24
CA ASN A 795 26.61 -38.12 -4.55
C ASN A 795 25.62 -38.72 -3.54
N GLU A 796 26.03 -38.98 -2.31
CA GLU A 796 25.15 -39.45 -1.22
C GLU A 796 24.59 -38.29 -0.38
N THR A 797 23.47 -38.51 0.31
CA THR A 797 22.96 -37.52 1.26
C THR A 797 23.89 -37.42 2.47
N ALA A 798 23.89 -36.29 3.17
CA ALA A 798 24.69 -36.15 4.38
C ALA A 798 24.32 -37.19 5.45
N TYR A 799 23.04 -37.53 5.57
CA TYR A 799 22.57 -38.50 6.55
C TYR A 799 23.11 -39.90 6.24
N ASP A 800 22.85 -40.39 5.02
CA ASP A 800 23.21 -41.75 4.61
C ASP A 800 24.74 -41.93 4.64
N PHE A 801 25.49 -40.99 4.06
CA PHE A 801 26.95 -41.04 4.07
C PHE A 801 27.53 -41.03 5.50
N LEU A 802 27.05 -40.14 6.38
CA LEU A 802 27.62 -40.03 7.73
C LEU A 802 27.20 -41.19 8.63
N ASN A 803 26.04 -41.80 8.38
CA ASN A 803 25.60 -43.01 9.08
C ASN A 803 26.57 -44.17 8.82
N ASP A 804 27.07 -44.27 7.59
CA ASP A 804 27.95 -45.36 7.18
C ASP A 804 29.44 -45.02 7.40
N TYR A 805 29.83 -43.74 7.27
CA TYR A 805 31.20 -43.27 7.40
C TYR A 805 31.65 -43.06 8.86
N LEU A 806 30.73 -42.75 9.78
CA LEU A 806 31.03 -42.53 11.20
C LEU A 806 30.60 -43.72 12.05
N ASN A 807 31.25 -43.92 13.19
CA ASN A 807 30.73 -44.86 14.20
C ASN A 807 29.45 -44.30 14.85
N LYS A 808 28.67 -45.19 15.48
CA LYS A 808 27.34 -44.89 16.05
C LYS A 808 27.36 -43.66 16.97
N ASP A 809 28.36 -43.55 17.86
CA ASP A 809 28.49 -42.42 18.77
C ASP A 809 28.77 -41.10 18.05
N LYS A 810 29.71 -41.08 17.10
CA LYS A 810 30.03 -39.87 16.31
C LYS A 810 28.87 -39.45 15.40
N PHE A 811 28.08 -40.40 14.90
CA PHE A 811 26.87 -40.12 14.15
C PHE A 811 25.78 -39.49 15.03
N MET A 812 25.53 -40.04 16.22
CA MET A 812 24.60 -39.43 17.19
C MET A 812 25.04 -38.03 17.60
N GLN A 813 26.35 -37.80 17.78
CA GLN A 813 26.88 -36.47 18.03
C GLN A 813 26.65 -35.51 16.84
N PHE A 814 26.71 -35.99 15.60
CA PHE A 814 26.34 -35.18 14.42
C PHE A 814 24.88 -34.73 14.47
N LEU A 815 23.96 -35.65 14.78
CA LEU A 815 22.53 -35.33 14.90
C LEU A 815 22.30 -34.28 16.00
N SER A 816 22.93 -34.46 17.17
CA SER A 816 22.86 -33.52 18.28
C SER A 816 23.44 -32.15 17.92
N ARG A 817 24.59 -32.08 17.23
CA ARG A 817 25.16 -30.82 16.74
C ARG A 817 24.22 -30.11 15.78
N ALA A 818 23.63 -30.84 14.82
CA ALA A 818 22.68 -30.28 13.87
C ALA A 818 21.44 -29.72 14.57
N GLU A 819 20.91 -30.42 15.57
CA GLU A 819 19.77 -29.97 16.36
C GLU A 819 20.10 -28.74 17.21
N LYS A 820 21.26 -28.74 17.89
CA LYS A 820 21.73 -27.59 18.69
C LYS A 820 21.84 -26.32 17.83
N LEU A 821 22.52 -26.40 16.68
CA LEU A 821 22.66 -25.27 15.77
C LEU A 821 21.31 -24.72 15.29
N TRP A 822 20.29 -25.58 15.16
CA TRP A 822 18.95 -25.16 14.80
C TRP A 822 18.21 -24.49 15.95
N LYS A 823 18.26 -25.06 17.16
CA LYS A 823 17.67 -24.49 18.39
C LYS A 823 18.29 -23.13 18.75
N ASP A 824 19.60 -22.98 18.54
CA ASP A 824 20.34 -21.72 18.73
C ASP A 824 20.04 -20.68 17.62
N GLY A 825 19.24 -21.03 16.61
CA GLY A 825 18.87 -20.13 15.51
C GLY A 825 20.01 -19.84 14.52
N LYS A 826 21.14 -20.55 14.60
CA LYS A 826 22.29 -20.37 13.69
C LYS A 826 22.04 -20.98 12.32
N ILE A 827 21.38 -22.15 12.25
CA ILE A 827 20.91 -22.74 10.99
C ILE A 827 19.39 -22.65 10.85
N SER A 828 18.92 -22.48 9.60
CA SER A 828 17.49 -22.52 9.30
C SER A 828 16.90 -23.93 9.49
N LYS A 829 15.61 -24.03 9.84
CA LYS A 829 14.87 -25.31 9.88
C LYS A 829 14.99 -26.10 8.56
N ALA A 830 15.04 -25.41 7.43
CA ALA A 830 15.22 -26.03 6.12
C ALA A 830 16.60 -26.72 5.97
N LYS A 831 17.65 -26.14 6.55
CA LYS A 831 19.00 -26.75 6.56
C LYS A 831 19.04 -27.95 7.50
N TYR A 832 18.46 -27.82 8.69
CA TYR A 832 18.33 -28.91 9.65
C TYR A 832 17.61 -30.13 9.04
N ASN A 833 16.44 -29.92 8.42
CA ASN A 833 15.71 -31.00 7.77
C ASN A 833 16.52 -31.68 6.65
N LYS A 834 17.33 -30.93 5.88
CA LYS A 834 18.19 -31.50 4.83
C LYS A 834 19.36 -32.31 5.38
N LEU A 835 19.92 -31.92 6.53
CA LEU A 835 20.97 -32.68 7.20
C LEU A 835 20.46 -34.05 7.67
N LEU A 836 19.15 -34.16 7.94
CA LEU A 836 18.48 -35.36 8.42
C LEU A 836 17.75 -36.15 7.32
N MET A 837 17.82 -35.69 6.08
CA MET A 837 17.06 -36.26 4.97
C MET A 837 17.78 -37.48 4.41
N LYS A 838 17.08 -38.63 4.42
CA LYS A 838 17.52 -39.85 3.75
C LYS A 838 17.25 -39.78 2.26
N ALA A 839 17.99 -40.55 1.46
CA ALA A 839 17.75 -40.66 0.02
C ALA A 839 16.31 -41.09 -0.33
N SER A 840 15.73 -42.01 0.45
CA SER A 840 14.35 -42.49 0.28
C SER A 840 13.27 -41.47 0.65
N GLU A 841 13.61 -40.44 1.43
CA GLU A 841 12.68 -39.39 1.88
C GLU A 841 12.67 -38.17 0.93
N ILE A 842 13.46 -38.21 -0.15
CA ILE A 842 13.51 -37.12 -1.14
C ILE A 842 12.14 -37.06 -1.85
N PRO A 843 11.39 -35.94 -1.73
CA PRO A 843 10.04 -35.87 -2.31
C PRO A 843 10.05 -35.93 -3.83
N GLU A 844 9.19 -36.77 -4.42
CA GLU A 844 8.96 -36.80 -5.86
C GLU A 844 8.45 -35.44 -6.39
N GLY A 845 8.93 -35.05 -7.57
CA GLY A 845 8.42 -33.90 -8.31
C GLY A 845 8.74 -32.53 -7.70
N PHE A 846 9.86 -32.36 -6.98
CA PHE A 846 10.23 -31.08 -6.32
C PHE A 846 10.15 -29.85 -7.26
N ILE A 847 10.73 -29.97 -8.47
CA ILE A 847 10.71 -28.89 -9.48
C ILE A 847 9.31 -28.74 -10.09
N GLU A 848 8.56 -29.84 -10.23
CA GLU A 848 7.19 -29.82 -10.70
C GLU A 848 6.24 -29.14 -9.71
N ARG A 849 6.45 -29.31 -8.40
CA ARG A 849 5.74 -28.51 -7.38
C ARG A 849 6.03 -27.03 -7.55
N ASP A 850 7.28 -26.63 -7.80
CA ASP A 850 7.64 -25.23 -8.09
C ASP A 850 7.02 -24.70 -9.40
N LEU A 851 6.76 -25.57 -10.38
CA LEU A 851 6.06 -25.25 -11.63
C LEU A 851 4.53 -25.19 -11.45
N ARG A 852 3.95 -26.13 -10.69
CA ARG A 852 2.51 -26.28 -10.41
C ARG A 852 2.02 -25.24 -9.38
N ASN A 853 2.90 -24.83 -8.45
CA ASN A 853 2.69 -23.74 -7.48
C ASN A 853 2.83 -22.34 -8.09
N SER A 854 2.94 -22.23 -9.43
CA SER A 854 2.94 -20.93 -10.08
C SER A 854 1.56 -20.25 -9.92
N GLN A 855 1.55 -19.15 -9.16
CA GLN A 855 0.37 -18.41 -8.75
C GLN A 855 -0.49 -17.91 -9.94
N TYR A 856 -1.70 -17.43 -9.62
CA TYR A 856 -2.76 -16.89 -10.52
C TYR A 856 -2.35 -16.41 -11.92
N ILE A 857 -1.26 -15.65 -12.06
CA ILE A 857 -0.78 -15.09 -13.33
C ILE A 857 -0.34 -16.19 -14.30
N ALA A 858 0.39 -17.19 -13.82
CA ALA A 858 0.85 -18.31 -14.61
C ALA A 858 -0.33 -19.13 -15.15
N LYS A 859 -1.27 -19.45 -14.25
CA LYS A 859 -2.52 -20.13 -14.61
C LYS A 859 -3.29 -19.33 -15.66
N LYS A 860 -3.39 -18.00 -15.50
CA LYS A 860 -4.11 -17.15 -16.46
C LYS A 860 -3.42 -17.06 -17.82
N ALA A 861 -2.09 -16.92 -17.85
CA ALA A 861 -1.31 -16.92 -19.08
C ALA A 861 -1.46 -18.24 -19.84
N THR A 862 -1.28 -19.39 -19.15
CA THR A 862 -1.46 -20.72 -19.72
C THR A 862 -2.89 -20.95 -20.21
N GLN A 863 -3.90 -20.50 -19.45
CA GLN A 863 -5.30 -20.55 -19.87
C GLN A 863 -5.51 -19.80 -21.19
N MET A 864 -5.01 -18.57 -21.28
CA MET A 864 -5.14 -17.75 -22.50
C MET A 864 -4.43 -18.41 -23.68
N LEU A 865 -3.17 -18.83 -23.53
CA LEU A 865 -2.41 -19.48 -24.60
C LEU A 865 -3.07 -20.79 -25.05
N SER A 866 -3.73 -21.50 -24.14
CA SER A 866 -4.48 -22.72 -24.48
C SER A 866 -5.73 -22.44 -25.34
N GLU A 867 -6.21 -21.20 -25.44
CA GLU A 867 -7.32 -20.87 -26.35
C GLU A 867 -6.92 -21.01 -27.83
N ILE A 868 -5.63 -20.88 -28.15
CA ILE A 868 -5.12 -20.91 -29.53
C ILE A 868 -4.32 -22.16 -29.88
N VAL A 869 -3.72 -22.84 -28.89
CA VAL A 869 -2.95 -24.08 -29.10
C VAL A 869 -3.41 -25.19 -28.16
N ARG A 870 -3.27 -26.44 -28.59
CA ARG A 870 -3.65 -27.61 -27.77
C ARG A 870 -2.71 -27.82 -26.59
N LYS A 871 -1.41 -27.61 -26.81
CA LYS A 871 -0.36 -27.92 -25.83
C LYS A 871 0.40 -26.67 -25.40
N VAL A 872 0.33 -26.38 -24.10
CA VAL A 872 1.11 -25.34 -23.44
C VAL A 872 1.90 -25.97 -22.30
N SER A 873 3.22 -25.83 -22.31
CA SER A 873 4.10 -26.33 -21.24
C SER A 873 4.79 -25.18 -20.51
N THR A 874 5.04 -25.36 -19.21
CA THR A 874 5.70 -24.37 -18.38
C THR A 874 7.08 -24.87 -17.94
N THR A 875 8.04 -23.96 -17.83
CA THR A 875 9.38 -24.27 -17.34
C THR A 875 9.84 -23.28 -16.26
N SER A 876 10.99 -23.59 -15.65
CA SER A 876 11.59 -22.81 -14.57
C SER A 876 12.96 -22.29 -14.99
N GLY A 877 13.34 -21.13 -14.45
CA GLY A 877 14.64 -20.53 -14.73
C GLY A 877 15.84 -21.35 -14.26
N SER A 878 15.62 -22.30 -13.35
CA SER A 878 16.65 -23.24 -12.91
C SER A 878 16.96 -24.27 -14.02
N ILE A 879 15.92 -24.80 -14.67
CA ILE A 879 16.04 -25.70 -15.83
C ILE A 879 16.66 -24.96 -17.02
N THR A 880 16.11 -23.80 -17.41
CA THR A 880 16.67 -23.04 -18.54
C THR A 880 18.09 -22.54 -18.25
N GLY A 881 18.42 -22.29 -16.98
CA GLY A 881 19.79 -22.04 -16.52
C GLY A 881 20.73 -23.22 -16.78
N ARG A 882 20.29 -24.45 -16.48
CA ARG A 882 21.05 -25.67 -16.77
C ARG A 882 21.28 -25.86 -18.26
N LEU A 883 20.21 -25.76 -19.06
CA LEU A 883 20.25 -25.97 -20.50
C LEU A 883 21.15 -24.95 -21.19
N ARG A 884 21.06 -23.65 -20.83
CA ARG A 884 21.99 -22.63 -21.36
C ARG A 884 23.46 -22.92 -21.06
N SER A 885 23.75 -23.51 -19.90
CA SER A 885 25.12 -23.89 -19.51
C SER A 885 25.61 -25.07 -20.35
N ASP A 886 24.80 -26.12 -20.45
CA ASP A 886 25.14 -27.33 -21.19
C ASP A 886 25.23 -27.07 -22.71
N TRP A 887 24.36 -26.20 -23.24
CA TRP A 887 24.41 -25.73 -24.63
C TRP A 887 25.35 -24.54 -24.86
N GLN A 888 26.11 -24.13 -23.84
CA GLN A 888 27.15 -23.12 -23.93
C GLN A 888 26.69 -21.75 -24.49
N LEU A 889 25.45 -21.35 -24.21
CA LEU A 889 24.87 -20.08 -24.66
C LEU A 889 25.21 -18.88 -23.75
N ILE A 890 25.75 -19.13 -22.55
CA ILE A 890 25.96 -18.13 -21.49
C ILE A 890 26.81 -16.93 -21.97
N ASN A 891 27.85 -17.19 -22.77
CA ASN A 891 28.82 -16.18 -23.16
C ASN A 891 28.42 -15.40 -24.43
N ILE A 892 27.42 -15.85 -25.20
CA ILE A 892 27.04 -15.22 -26.47
C ILE A 892 26.73 -13.73 -26.28
N MET A 893 26.01 -13.36 -25.21
CA MET A 893 25.70 -11.96 -24.92
C MET A 893 26.94 -11.12 -24.60
N LYS A 894 27.94 -11.71 -23.93
CA LYS A 894 29.23 -11.05 -23.64
C LYS A 894 29.97 -10.81 -24.95
N ASP A 895 30.05 -11.85 -25.79
CA ASP A 895 30.79 -11.82 -27.05
C ASP A 895 30.19 -10.81 -28.04
N LEU A 896 28.85 -10.73 -28.12
CA LEU A 896 28.14 -9.74 -28.95
C LEU A 896 28.40 -8.29 -28.52
N ASN A 897 28.69 -8.05 -27.24
CA ASN A 897 28.88 -6.71 -26.70
C ASN A 897 30.36 -6.34 -26.53
N TYR A 898 31.28 -7.31 -26.56
CA TYR A 898 32.68 -7.09 -26.24
C TYR A 898 33.30 -5.92 -27.03
N ASN A 899 33.24 -5.96 -28.37
CA ASN A 899 33.80 -4.92 -29.24
C ASN A 899 33.23 -3.52 -28.95
N LYS A 900 31.95 -3.42 -28.57
CA LYS A 900 31.31 -2.15 -28.23
C LYS A 900 31.88 -1.58 -26.93
N TYR A 901 32.00 -2.41 -25.89
CA TYR A 901 32.50 -1.97 -24.59
C TYR A 901 34.02 -1.71 -24.62
N ASP A 902 34.74 -2.46 -25.44
CA ASP A 902 36.18 -2.29 -25.64
C ASP A 902 36.51 -0.92 -26.26
N LYS A 903 35.80 -0.55 -27.33
CA LYS A 903 35.87 0.80 -27.93
C LYS A 903 35.55 1.94 -26.95
N LEU A 904 34.80 1.66 -25.88
CA LEU A 904 34.44 2.62 -24.84
C LEU A 904 35.41 2.62 -23.65
N GLY A 905 36.48 1.82 -23.68
CA GLY A 905 37.43 1.70 -22.57
C GLY A 905 36.85 1.02 -21.32
N LEU A 906 35.75 0.27 -21.48
CA LEU A 906 35.04 -0.41 -20.38
C LEU A 906 35.45 -1.89 -20.24
N THR A 907 36.58 -2.25 -20.80
CA THR A 907 37.19 -3.58 -20.69
C THR A 907 38.40 -3.56 -19.74
N GLU A 908 38.73 -4.72 -19.19
CA GLU A 908 39.94 -4.96 -18.39
C GLU A 908 40.58 -6.27 -18.86
N VAL A 909 41.91 -6.32 -18.82
CA VAL A 909 42.69 -7.55 -18.95
C VAL A 909 43.02 -8.02 -17.55
N ILE A 910 42.57 -9.23 -17.21
CA ILE A 910 42.88 -9.86 -15.93
C ILE A 910 43.74 -11.10 -16.18
N GLU A 911 44.61 -11.40 -15.23
CA GLU A 911 45.39 -12.63 -15.26
C GLU A 911 44.46 -13.83 -14.96
N GLY A 912 44.30 -14.71 -15.94
CA GLY A 912 43.46 -15.90 -15.85
C GLY A 912 44.06 -16.96 -14.92
N LYS A 913 43.27 -18.00 -14.59
CA LYS A 913 43.69 -19.09 -13.68
C LYS A 913 44.97 -19.84 -14.07
N ASN A 914 45.42 -19.69 -15.32
CA ASN A 914 46.60 -20.37 -15.88
C ASN A 914 47.66 -19.36 -16.39
N GLY A 915 47.66 -18.11 -15.93
CA GLY A 915 48.58 -17.05 -16.39
C GLY A 915 48.27 -16.47 -17.78
N GLN A 916 47.19 -16.91 -18.42
CA GLN A 916 46.73 -16.39 -19.71
C GLN A 916 45.92 -15.09 -19.53
N PRO A 917 46.13 -14.05 -20.36
CA PRO A 917 45.35 -12.82 -20.29
C PRO A 917 43.88 -13.08 -20.66
N GLU A 918 42.96 -12.85 -19.73
CA GLU A 918 41.51 -12.96 -19.96
C GLU A 918 40.91 -11.56 -20.13
N HIS A 919 40.28 -11.36 -21.29
CA HIS A 919 39.62 -10.12 -21.65
C HIS A 919 38.18 -10.06 -21.11
N ARG A 920 37.85 -9.01 -20.35
CA ARG A 920 36.57 -8.90 -19.64
C ARG A 920 35.96 -7.51 -19.71
N ILE A 921 34.62 -7.44 -19.79
CA ILE A 921 33.86 -6.20 -19.62
C ILE A 921 33.63 -5.94 -18.12
N LYS A 922 33.95 -4.73 -17.65
CA LYS A 922 33.77 -4.30 -16.25
C LYS A 922 32.29 -4.39 -15.84
N ASP A 923 32.02 -4.95 -14.66
CA ASP A 923 30.67 -5.15 -14.08
C ASP A 923 29.64 -5.83 -15.00
N TRP A 924 30.11 -6.65 -15.95
CA TRP A 924 29.23 -7.31 -16.91
C TRP A 924 28.26 -8.29 -16.27
N THR A 925 26.99 -8.13 -16.63
CA THR A 925 25.96 -9.16 -16.49
C THR A 925 25.19 -9.25 -17.80
N LYS A 926 24.61 -10.41 -18.12
CA LYS A 926 23.74 -10.53 -19.31
C LYS A 926 22.54 -9.58 -19.27
N ARG A 927 22.17 -9.04 -18.11
CA ARG A 927 21.03 -8.12 -17.92
C ARG A 927 21.31 -6.71 -18.44
N ASN A 928 22.58 -6.38 -18.70
CA ASN A 928 22.96 -5.10 -19.30
C ASN A 928 22.43 -4.93 -20.74
N ASP A 929 21.95 -6.02 -21.37
CA ASP A 929 21.41 -6.02 -22.74
C ASP A 929 20.06 -6.76 -22.79
N HIS A 930 18.98 -6.10 -23.22
CA HIS A 930 17.63 -6.68 -23.26
C HIS A 930 17.49 -7.93 -24.16
N ARG A 931 18.39 -8.14 -25.12
CA ARG A 931 18.38 -9.32 -26.00
C ARG A 931 18.55 -10.65 -25.25
N HIS A 932 19.02 -10.63 -24.00
CA HIS A 932 19.06 -11.82 -23.16
C HIS A 932 17.68 -12.46 -22.95
N HIS A 933 16.58 -11.71 -23.01
CA HIS A 933 15.23 -12.28 -22.94
C HIS A 933 14.91 -13.18 -24.13
N ALA A 934 15.39 -12.83 -25.33
CA ALA A 934 15.24 -13.67 -26.51
C ALA A 934 16.10 -14.94 -26.43
N MET A 935 17.32 -14.85 -25.89
CA MET A 935 18.16 -16.03 -25.61
C MET A 935 17.48 -16.97 -24.60
N ASP A 936 16.85 -16.39 -23.58
CA ASP A 936 16.11 -17.12 -22.57
C ASP A 936 14.89 -17.81 -23.22
N ALA A 937 14.11 -17.09 -24.04
CA ALA A 937 12.99 -17.64 -24.80
C ALA A 937 13.40 -18.71 -25.82
N LEU A 938 14.57 -18.58 -26.48
CA LEU A 938 15.13 -19.61 -27.35
C LEU A 938 15.42 -20.90 -26.58
N THR A 939 15.98 -20.75 -25.37
CA THR A 939 16.20 -21.90 -24.49
C THR A 939 14.88 -22.55 -24.10
N VAL A 940 13.86 -21.75 -23.78
CA VAL A 940 12.50 -22.22 -23.47
C VAL A 940 11.90 -22.98 -24.65
N ALA A 941 12.05 -22.45 -25.88
CA ALA A 941 11.53 -23.07 -27.10
C ALA A 941 12.05 -24.50 -27.29
N PHE A 942 13.35 -24.75 -27.04
CA PHE A 942 13.96 -26.08 -27.13
C PHE A 942 13.90 -26.90 -25.82
N THR A 943 13.23 -26.43 -24.78
CA THR A 943 13.08 -27.19 -23.52
C THR A 943 11.99 -28.24 -23.66
N LYS A 944 12.37 -29.50 -23.93
CA LYS A 944 11.42 -30.61 -24.07
C LYS A 944 10.81 -31.02 -22.73
N PRO A 945 9.53 -31.48 -22.69
CA PRO A 945 8.93 -32.06 -21.48
C PRO A 945 9.75 -33.21 -20.87
N ALA A 946 10.40 -34.01 -21.72
CA ALA A 946 11.30 -35.08 -21.29
C ALA A 946 12.49 -34.55 -20.47
N TYR A 947 13.02 -33.36 -20.77
CA TYR A 947 14.11 -32.77 -20.00
C TYR A 947 13.65 -32.38 -18.59
N ILE A 948 12.42 -31.88 -18.49
CA ILE A 948 11.78 -31.55 -17.20
C ILE A 948 11.57 -32.83 -16.41
N GLN A 949 11.00 -33.88 -17.03
CA GLN A 949 10.76 -35.17 -16.40
C GLN A 949 12.05 -35.84 -15.90
N TYR A 950 13.14 -35.77 -16.68
CA TYR A 950 14.45 -36.28 -16.28
C TYR A 950 14.97 -35.55 -15.05
N LEU A 951 14.98 -34.20 -15.07
CA LEU A 951 15.47 -33.39 -13.96
C LEU A 951 14.62 -33.54 -12.69
N ASN A 952 13.32 -33.81 -12.81
CA ASN A 952 12.42 -34.01 -11.68
C ASN A 952 12.69 -35.31 -10.93
N ASN A 953 13.14 -36.34 -11.64
CA ASN A 953 13.23 -37.70 -11.13
C ASN A 953 14.68 -38.20 -11.01
N LEU A 954 15.67 -37.30 -10.96
CA LEU A 954 17.09 -37.67 -10.87
C LEU A 954 17.44 -38.58 -9.68
N HIS A 955 16.67 -38.54 -8.59
CA HIS A 955 16.86 -39.40 -7.42
C HIS A 955 16.63 -40.88 -7.74
N ALA A 956 15.65 -41.18 -8.57
CA ALA A 956 15.29 -42.54 -8.96
C ALA A 956 16.35 -43.21 -9.85
N ARG A 957 17.36 -42.47 -10.33
CA ARG A 957 18.49 -42.99 -11.13
C ARG A 957 19.27 -44.13 -10.44
N ARG A 958 19.23 -44.23 -9.11
CA ARG A 958 20.02 -45.20 -8.32
C ARG A 958 19.20 -46.31 -7.68
N ASP A 959 17.88 -46.19 -7.74
CA ASP A 959 16.96 -47.14 -7.11
C ASP A 959 16.23 -47.93 -8.19
N GLU A 960 16.74 -49.13 -8.49
CA GLU A 960 16.19 -50.01 -9.54
C GLU A 960 14.73 -50.42 -9.25
N ASN A 961 14.30 -50.34 -8.00
CA ASN A 961 12.94 -50.68 -7.56
C ASN A 961 11.92 -49.56 -7.83
N GLN A 962 12.37 -48.33 -8.17
CA GLN A 962 11.45 -47.23 -8.46
C GLN A 962 10.86 -47.33 -9.86
N LYS A 963 9.53 -47.18 -9.95
CA LYS A 963 8.77 -47.23 -11.23
C LYS A 963 9.31 -46.26 -12.29
N THR A 964 9.87 -45.13 -11.87
CA THR A 964 10.39 -44.09 -12.75
C THR A 964 11.84 -44.36 -13.22
N HIS A 965 12.58 -45.28 -12.60
CA HIS A 965 13.99 -45.59 -12.91
C HIS A 965 14.23 -45.86 -14.40
N LYS A 966 13.47 -46.80 -14.98
CA LYS A 966 13.55 -47.17 -16.41
C LYS A 966 13.27 -45.99 -17.34
N ILE A 967 12.32 -45.13 -16.97
CA ILE A 967 11.95 -43.94 -17.76
C ILE A 967 13.13 -42.96 -17.84
N ILE A 968 13.83 -42.75 -16.73
CA ILE A 968 14.91 -41.77 -16.64
C ILE A 968 16.15 -42.24 -17.39
N LEU A 969 16.49 -43.53 -17.30
CA LEU A 969 17.60 -44.11 -18.07
C LEU A 969 17.36 -43.99 -19.57
N ASN A 970 16.14 -44.26 -20.04
CA ASN A 970 15.78 -44.09 -21.45
C ASN A 970 15.91 -42.62 -21.90
N ILE A 971 15.51 -41.67 -21.05
CA ILE A 971 15.68 -40.24 -21.36
C ILE A 971 17.17 -39.88 -21.38
N GLU A 972 17.97 -40.39 -20.44
CA GLU A 972 19.42 -40.16 -20.36
C GLU A 972 20.12 -40.62 -21.63
N GLN A 973 19.93 -41.88 -22.02
CA GLN A 973 20.54 -42.48 -23.21
C GLN A 973 20.17 -41.74 -24.50
N LYS A 974 18.91 -41.29 -24.61
CA LYS A 974 18.42 -40.61 -25.81
C LYS A 974 18.82 -39.13 -25.90
N ASN A 975 18.96 -38.42 -24.77
CA ASN A 975 19.01 -36.95 -24.77
C ASN A 975 20.26 -36.34 -24.11
N LEU A 976 21.16 -37.14 -23.53
CA LEU A 976 22.36 -36.66 -22.86
C LEU A 976 23.61 -37.42 -23.34
N HIS A 977 24.76 -36.76 -23.26
CA HIS A 977 26.08 -37.36 -23.49
C HIS A 977 27.10 -36.84 -22.47
N ARG A 978 28.25 -37.51 -22.35
CA ARG A 978 29.38 -36.99 -21.55
C ARG A 978 30.29 -36.13 -22.42
N ASN A 979 30.61 -34.94 -21.94
CA ASN A 979 31.56 -34.05 -22.63
C ASN A 979 33.03 -34.41 -22.32
N GLU A 980 33.97 -33.65 -22.89
CA GLU A 980 35.43 -33.81 -22.72
C GLU A 980 35.91 -33.79 -21.24
N LYS A 981 35.10 -33.22 -20.33
CA LYS A 981 35.39 -33.18 -18.88
C LYS A 981 34.65 -34.28 -18.12
N SER A 982 34.21 -35.33 -18.81
CA SER A 982 33.39 -36.44 -18.31
C SER A 982 32.09 -36.01 -17.62
N LYS A 983 31.60 -34.78 -17.88
CA LYS A 983 30.37 -34.24 -17.31
C LYS A 983 29.19 -34.61 -18.22
N LEU A 984 28.13 -35.16 -17.63
CA LEU A 984 26.87 -35.42 -18.34
C LEU A 984 26.16 -34.10 -18.68
N VAL A 985 25.86 -33.90 -19.96
CA VAL A 985 25.27 -32.68 -20.54
C VAL A 985 24.14 -33.03 -21.51
N PHE A 986 23.15 -32.15 -21.64
CA PHE A 986 22.07 -32.31 -22.62
C PHE A 986 22.55 -32.11 -24.05
N ASN A 987 22.05 -32.96 -24.94
CA ASN A 987 22.27 -32.84 -26.38
C ASN A 987 21.71 -31.48 -26.86
N PRO A 988 22.50 -30.66 -27.58
CA PRO A 988 21.99 -29.44 -28.18
C PRO A 988 21.02 -29.78 -29.33
N PRO A 989 20.06 -28.89 -29.64
CA PRO A 989 19.09 -29.12 -30.72
C PRO A 989 19.73 -29.17 -32.12
N LEU A 990 20.94 -28.62 -32.23
CA LEU A 990 21.78 -28.52 -33.42
C LEU A 990 23.23 -28.85 -33.01
N PRO A 991 24.12 -29.26 -33.94
CA PRO A 991 25.54 -29.38 -33.65
C PRO A 991 26.08 -28.14 -32.93
N ILE A 992 26.81 -28.31 -31.82
CA ILE A 992 27.07 -27.22 -30.85
C ILE A 992 27.69 -25.96 -31.46
N LYS A 993 28.57 -26.12 -32.46
CA LYS A 993 29.20 -24.99 -33.17
C LYS A 993 28.18 -24.23 -34.02
N GLU A 994 27.36 -24.96 -34.76
CA GLU A 994 26.27 -24.42 -35.58
C GLU A 994 25.21 -23.74 -34.71
N PHE A 995 24.80 -24.39 -33.61
CA PHE A 995 23.80 -23.84 -32.70
C PHE A 995 24.22 -22.48 -32.12
N LYS A 996 25.50 -22.35 -31.73
CA LYS A 996 26.05 -21.08 -31.26
C LYS A 996 26.09 -20.01 -32.35
N ALA A 997 26.52 -20.38 -33.55
CA ALA A 997 26.62 -19.46 -34.68
C ALA A 997 25.24 -18.92 -35.08
N GLU A 998 24.25 -19.80 -35.24
CA GLU A 998 22.87 -19.42 -35.55
C GLU A 998 22.24 -18.62 -34.40
N SER A 999 22.42 -19.05 -33.15
CA SER A 999 21.93 -18.29 -31.99
C SER A 999 22.50 -16.86 -31.98
N LYS A 1000 23.82 -16.71 -32.22
CA LYS A 1000 24.49 -15.41 -32.27
C LYS A 1000 23.95 -14.54 -33.41
N LYS A 1001 23.84 -15.10 -34.62
CA LYS A 1001 23.31 -14.44 -35.82
C LYS A 1001 21.89 -13.92 -35.61
N HIS A 1002 20.99 -14.75 -35.05
CA HIS A 1002 19.63 -14.32 -34.78
C HIS A 1002 19.56 -13.27 -33.68
N LEU A 1003 20.33 -13.41 -32.59
CA LEU A 1003 20.38 -12.43 -31.49
C LEU A 1003 20.94 -11.07 -31.93
N GLU A 1004 21.96 -11.05 -32.78
CA GLU A 1004 22.56 -9.84 -33.32
C GLU A 1004 21.55 -9.00 -34.11
N ASN A 1005 20.69 -9.67 -34.90
CA ASN A 1005 19.68 -9.05 -35.76
C ASN A 1005 18.38 -8.62 -35.03
N ILE A 1006 18.29 -8.77 -33.70
CA ILE A 1006 17.10 -8.39 -32.95
C ILE A 1006 16.98 -6.87 -32.82
N LEU A 1007 15.90 -6.32 -33.39
CA LEU A 1007 15.41 -4.99 -33.05
C LEU A 1007 14.51 -5.07 -31.81
N ILE A 1008 14.92 -4.42 -30.72
CA ILE A 1008 14.16 -4.42 -29.47
C ILE A 1008 12.90 -3.57 -29.64
N SER A 1009 11.74 -4.21 -29.48
CA SER A 1009 10.44 -3.54 -29.59
C SER A 1009 10.04 -2.93 -28.26
N PHE A 1010 9.83 -1.63 -28.21
CA PHE A 1010 9.33 -0.94 -27.01
C PHE A 1010 7.84 -0.67 -27.09
N LYS A 1011 7.09 -0.98 -26.04
CA LYS A 1011 5.74 -0.45 -25.89
C LYS A 1011 5.83 1.06 -25.66
N ALA A 1012 5.27 1.85 -26.57
CA ALA A 1012 5.16 3.30 -26.43
C ALA A 1012 4.50 3.68 -25.09
N LYS A 1013 5.27 4.30 -24.19
CA LYS A 1013 4.83 4.74 -22.85
C LYS A 1013 4.21 6.13 -22.90
N ASN A 1014 4.84 7.05 -23.64
CA ASN A 1014 4.54 8.47 -23.63
C ASN A 1014 3.78 8.87 -24.90
N LYS A 1015 2.56 8.37 -25.07
CA LYS A 1015 1.67 8.98 -26.07
C LYS A 1015 1.35 10.38 -25.57
N VAL A 1016 1.85 11.42 -26.22
CA VAL A 1016 1.54 12.82 -25.87
C VAL A 1016 0.03 13.06 -25.99
N VAL A 1017 -0.58 12.48 -27.03
CA VAL A 1017 -2.01 12.55 -27.30
C VAL A 1017 -2.61 11.18 -27.61
N THR A 1018 -3.90 11.01 -27.33
CA THR A 1018 -4.72 9.88 -27.79
C THR A 1018 -5.87 10.38 -28.64
N ARG A 1019 -6.13 9.72 -29.76
CA ARG A 1019 -7.34 9.94 -30.57
C ARG A 1019 -8.56 9.46 -29.78
N ASN A 1020 -9.46 10.37 -29.41
CA ASN A 1020 -10.75 10.07 -28.79
C ASN A 1020 -11.88 10.52 -29.70
N LYS A 1021 -12.97 9.74 -29.72
CA LYS A 1021 -14.26 10.16 -30.28
C LYS A 1021 -14.96 11.02 -29.22
N ASN A 1022 -15.05 12.33 -29.45
CA ASN A 1022 -15.78 13.26 -28.60
C ASN A 1022 -17.09 13.67 -29.30
N LYS A 1023 -18.19 13.69 -28.54
CA LYS A 1023 -19.48 14.22 -29.01
C LYS A 1023 -19.63 15.64 -28.46
N ILE A 1024 -19.69 16.63 -29.35
CA ILE A 1024 -19.94 18.03 -28.96
C ILE A 1024 -21.40 18.14 -28.51
N LYS A 1025 -21.66 18.82 -27.39
CA LYS A 1025 -23.03 19.05 -26.90
C LYS A 1025 -23.84 19.77 -27.99
N GLY A 1026 -24.95 19.17 -28.42
CA GLY A 1026 -25.81 19.69 -29.50
C GLY A 1026 -25.51 19.19 -30.92
N LYS A 1027 -24.47 18.37 -31.14
CA LYS A 1027 -24.21 17.71 -32.43
C LYS A 1027 -24.34 16.18 -32.32
N GLU A 1028 -24.96 15.56 -33.31
CA GLU A 1028 -25.14 14.10 -33.32
C GLU A 1028 -23.87 13.33 -33.68
N LYS A 1029 -23.05 13.86 -34.60
CA LYS A 1029 -21.86 13.18 -35.11
C LYS A 1029 -20.65 13.31 -34.15
N PRO A 1030 -20.02 12.19 -33.75
CA PRO A 1030 -18.79 12.24 -32.97
C PRO A 1030 -17.60 12.71 -33.83
N GLN A 1031 -16.76 13.57 -33.28
CA GLN A 1031 -15.52 14.03 -33.90
C GLN A 1031 -14.31 13.30 -33.29
N ILE A 1032 -13.37 12.87 -34.14
CA ILE A 1032 -12.07 12.37 -33.68
C ILE A 1032 -11.22 13.59 -33.28
N SER A 1033 -10.79 13.64 -32.03
CA SER A 1033 -9.95 14.71 -31.49
C SER A 1033 -8.76 14.14 -30.75
N LEU A 1034 -7.65 14.88 -30.76
CA LEU A 1034 -6.44 14.52 -30.02
C LEU A 1034 -6.58 15.02 -28.58
N THR A 1035 -6.61 14.10 -27.61
CA THR A 1035 -6.65 14.43 -26.18
C THR A 1035 -5.27 14.24 -25.56
N PRO A 1036 -4.68 15.26 -24.91
CA PRO A 1036 -3.39 15.12 -24.23
C PRO A 1036 -3.45 14.09 -23.08
N ARG A 1037 -2.36 13.36 -22.89
CA ARG A 1037 -2.23 12.29 -21.89
C ARG A 1037 -1.11 12.64 -20.90
N GLY A 1038 -1.40 13.57 -20.00
CA GLY A 1038 -0.48 13.96 -18.96
C GLY A 1038 -0.96 15.15 -18.16
N GLN A 1039 -0.17 15.52 -17.17
CA GLN A 1039 -0.30 16.80 -16.48
C GLN A 1039 0.18 17.91 -17.42
N LEU A 1040 -0.68 18.91 -17.70
CA LEU A 1040 -0.35 20.04 -18.59
C LEU A 1040 0.51 21.11 -17.90
N HIS A 1041 0.40 21.21 -16.58
CA HIS A 1041 1.17 22.14 -15.77
C HIS A 1041 1.32 21.57 -14.36
N LYS A 1042 2.38 21.95 -13.64
CA LYS A 1042 2.55 21.56 -12.23
C LYS A 1042 1.38 22.07 -11.38
N GLU A 1043 1.16 21.43 -10.23
CA GLU A 1043 0.06 21.79 -9.32
C GLU A 1043 0.31 23.11 -8.60
N THR A 1044 1.58 23.47 -8.43
CA THR A 1044 2.01 24.70 -7.77
C THR A 1044 1.74 25.89 -8.67
N ILE A 1045 0.91 26.81 -8.19
CA ILE A 1045 0.64 28.09 -8.84
C ILE A 1045 1.62 29.13 -8.28
N TYR A 1046 2.25 29.89 -9.18
CA TYR A 1046 3.14 31.00 -8.83
C TYR A 1046 2.45 32.34 -9.11
N GLY A 1047 2.65 33.32 -8.23
CA GLY A 1047 2.27 34.70 -8.52
C GLY A 1047 3.27 35.32 -9.48
N LYS A 1048 2.80 36.03 -10.51
CA LYS A 1048 3.65 36.75 -11.47
C LYS A 1048 3.73 38.22 -11.07
N ILE A 1049 4.95 38.73 -10.90
CA ILE A 1049 5.22 40.15 -10.68
C ILE A 1049 6.17 40.67 -11.77
N GLU A 1050 6.09 41.95 -12.10
CA GLU A 1050 7.08 42.62 -12.93
C GLU A 1050 8.10 43.34 -12.04
N ARG A 1051 9.38 43.16 -12.32
CA ARG A 1051 10.46 43.85 -11.61
C ARG A 1051 11.35 44.59 -12.60
N TYR A 1052 11.81 45.78 -12.22
CA TYR A 1052 12.85 46.48 -12.96
C TYR A 1052 14.20 45.79 -12.76
N GLU A 1053 14.80 45.33 -13.85
CA GLU A 1053 16.21 44.94 -13.90
C GLU A 1053 17.03 46.06 -14.50
N THR A 1054 18.30 46.14 -14.06
CA THR A 1054 19.19 47.20 -14.51
C THR A 1054 20.56 46.64 -14.84
N LYS A 1055 21.17 47.13 -15.92
CA LYS A 1055 22.53 46.74 -16.32
C LYS A 1055 23.30 47.95 -16.82
N LEU A 1056 24.58 48.02 -16.45
CA LEU A 1056 25.52 48.96 -17.05
C LEU A 1056 26.01 48.37 -18.37
N ILE A 1057 25.78 49.08 -19.46
CA ILE A 1057 26.23 48.71 -20.80
C ILE A 1057 27.22 49.76 -21.31
N LYS A 1058 28.28 49.34 -22.00
CA LYS A 1058 29.21 50.26 -22.66
C LYS A 1058 28.55 50.82 -23.91
N ILE A 1059 28.63 52.14 -24.08
CA ILE A 1059 28.21 52.81 -25.31
C ILE A 1059 29.16 52.37 -26.43
N GLY A 1060 28.60 51.88 -27.53
CA GLY A 1060 29.39 51.37 -28.65
C GLY A 1060 28.52 50.92 -29.81
N SER A 1061 29.11 50.18 -30.73
CA SER A 1061 28.50 49.73 -31.99
C SER A 1061 27.23 48.89 -31.86
N LYS A 1062 26.87 48.44 -30.66
CA LYS A 1062 25.69 47.60 -30.36
C LYS A 1062 24.53 48.39 -29.72
N LEU A 1063 24.70 49.69 -29.45
CA LEU A 1063 23.70 50.51 -28.78
C LEU A 1063 22.69 51.05 -29.79
N ASP A 1064 21.67 50.25 -30.11
CA ASP A 1064 20.59 50.62 -31.01
C ASP A 1064 19.49 51.47 -30.34
N ILE A 1065 18.48 51.87 -31.11
CA ILE A 1065 17.40 52.74 -30.64
C ILE A 1065 16.58 52.11 -29.49
N GLU A 1066 16.32 50.80 -29.53
CA GLU A 1066 15.57 50.10 -28.48
C GLU A 1066 16.35 50.08 -27.17
N MET A 1067 17.66 49.82 -27.23
CA MET A 1067 18.54 49.86 -26.05
C MET A 1067 18.68 51.28 -25.50
N ILE A 1068 18.72 52.30 -26.36
CA ILE A 1068 18.75 53.71 -25.91
C ILE A 1068 17.45 54.05 -25.17
N MET A 1069 16.29 53.63 -25.68
CA MET A 1069 14.99 53.86 -25.01
C MET A 1069 14.92 53.26 -23.60
N GLN A 1070 15.72 52.22 -23.32
CA GLN A 1070 15.84 51.63 -21.99
C GLN A 1070 16.81 52.38 -21.06
N VAL A 1071 17.57 53.38 -21.53
CA VAL A 1071 18.55 54.11 -20.69
C VAL A 1071 17.85 54.82 -19.55
N ALA A 1072 18.25 54.55 -18.30
CA ALA A 1072 17.57 54.99 -17.07
C ALA A 1072 17.48 56.52 -16.96
N ASN A 1073 18.56 57.22 -17.33
CA ASN A 1073 18.65 58.66 -17.24
C ASN A 1073 18.12 59.29 -18.54
N GLN A 1074 17.07 60.10 -18.42
CA GLN A 1074 16.42 60.76 -19.54
C GLN A 1074 17.38 61.65 -20.35
N LYS A 1075 18.25 62.42 -19.69
CA LYS A 1075 19.21 63.30 -20.36
C LYS A 1075 20.20 62.52 -21.23
N TYR A 1076 20.68 61.38 -20.71
CA TYR A 1076 21.59 60.51 -21.46
C TYR A 1076 20.88 59.86 -22.64
N ARG A 1077 19.63 59.44 -22.44
CA ARG A 1077 18.78 58.88 -23.51
C ARG A 1077 18.62 59.88 -24.66
N GLU A 1078 18.23 61.11 -24.36
CA GLU A 1078 18.02 62.17 -25.35
C GLU A 1078 19.31 62.51 -26.10
N ALA A 1079 20.42 62.72 -25.39
CA ALA A 1079 21.73 62.98 -26.01
C ALA A 1079 22.21 61.82 -26.92
N LEU A 1080 21.97 60.57 -26.52
CA LEU A 1080 22.29 59.39 -27.33
C LEU A 1080 21.40 59.31 -28.58
N LEU A 1081 20.10 59.61 -28.48
CA LEU A 1081 19.19 59.63 -29.62
C LEU A 1081 19.59 60.73 -30.62
N VAL A 1082 19.92 61.93 -30.15
CA VAL A 1082 20.40 63.03 -31.01
C VAL A 1082 21.69 62.63 -31.73
N ARG A 1083 22.64 62.03 -31.00
CA ARG A 1083 23.89 61.55 -31.60
C ARG A 1083 23.64 60.46 -32.64
N LEU A 1084 22.75 59.52 -32.36
CA LEU A 1084 22.40 58.44 -33.27
C LEU A 1084 21.71 58.98 -34.54
N ALA A 1085 20.83 59.97 -34.41
CA ALA A 1085 20.15 60.64 -35.52
C ALA A 1085 21.13 61.39 -36.44
N LYS A 1086 22.17 62.05 -35.89
CA LYS A 1086 23.23 62.71 -36.67
C LYS A 1086 24.02 61.77 -37.60
N PHE A 1087 23.93 60.46 -37.40
CA PHE A 1087 24.61 59.44 -38.21
C PHE A 1087 23.61 58.46 -38.84
N ASP A 1088 22.45 58.96 -39.27
CA ASP A 1088 21.41 58.23 -40.00
C ASP A 1088 20.93 56.96 -39.29
N GLY A 1089 20.90 56.98 -37.95
CA GLY A 1089 20.44 55.85 -37.16
C GLY A 1089 21.44 54.69 -37.04
N ASN A 1090 22.70 54.84 -37.48
CA ASN A 1090 23.69 53.75 -37.49
C ASN A 1090 24.60 53.75 -36.23
N PRO A 1091 24.44 52.80 -35.28
CA PRO A 1091 25.22 52.78 -34.04
C PRO A 1091 26.73 52.55 -34.24
N LYS A 1092 27.14 51.85 -35.30
CA LYS A 1092 28.57 51.63 -35.60
C LYS A 1092 29.26 52.95 -35.97
N LYS A 1093 28.56 53.82 -36.71
CA LYS A 1093 29.08 55.14 -37.08
C LYS A 1093 28.95 56.14 -35.93
N ALA A 1094 27.86 56.06 -35.16
CA ALA A 1094 27.55 57.00 -34.09
C ALA A 1094 28.40 56.82 -32.82
N PHE A 1095 28.80 55.59 -32.49
CA PHE A 1095 29.37 55.26 -31.18
C PHE A 1095 30.68 54.44 -31.22
N ALA A 1096 31.26 54.19 -32.39
CA ALA A 1096 32.50 53.42 -32.53
C ALA A 1096 33.57 54.16 -33.35
N GLY A 1097 34.78 53.60 -33.39
CA GLY A 1097 35.90 54.19 -34.13
C GLY A 1097 36.29 55.58 -33.61
N LYS A 1098 36.28 56.58 -34.49
CA LYS A 1098 36.57 57.98 -34.13
C LYS A 1098 35.46 58.64 -33.29
N ASN A 1099 34.24 58.10 -33.33
CA ASN A 1099 33.08 58.61 -32.59
C ASN A 1099 32.78 57.83 -31.31
N SER A 1100 33.72 57.02 -30.80
CA SER A 1100 33.55 56.40 -29.49
C SER A 1100 33.51 57.47 -28.40
N PRO A 1101 32.70 57.33 -27.34
CA PRO A 1101 32.60 58.35 -26.27
C PRO A 1101 33.92 58.68 -25.58
N SER A 1102 34.87 57.74 -25.59
CA SER A 1102 36.24 57.94 -25.09
C SER A 1102 37.10 58.88 -25.95
N LYS A 1103 36.78 59.02 -27.24
CA LYS A 1103 37.52 59.86 -28.22
C LYS A 1103 36.74 61.10 -28.64
N ASN A 1104 35.41 61.00 -28.64
CA ASN A 1104 34.49 62.06 -29.00
C ASN A 1104 33.32 62.07 -28.00
N PRO A 1105 33.50 62.74 -26.84
CA PRO A 1105 32.50 62.77 -25.78
C PRO A 1105 31.13 63.28 -26.27
N ILE A 1106 30.06 62.72 -25.73
CA ILE A 1106 28.69 63.11 -26.09
C ILE A 1106 28.24 64.17 -25.09
N ILE A 1107 28.15 65.42 -25.53
CA ILE A 1107 27.77 66.55 -24.68
C ILE A 1107 26.25 66.58 -24.50
N ILE A 1108 25.81 66.78 -23.26
CA ILE A 1108 24.43 67.00 -22.89
C ILE A 1108 24.17 68.49 -23.03
N ILE A 1109 23.41 68.89 -24.05
CA ILE A 1109 23.16 70.31 -24.32
C ILE A 1109 22.10 70.81 -23.32
N HIS A 1110 22.54 71.59 -22.34
CA HIS A 1110 21.67 72.42 -21.51
C HIS A 1110 21.73 73.87 -21.99
N GLY A 1111 20.57 74.54 -22.03
CA GLY A 1111 20.45 75.94 -22.44
C GLY A 1111 21.44 76.84 -21.68
N SER A 1112 22.25 77.55 -22.46
CA SER A 1112 23.04 78.75 -22.10
C SER A 1112 23.74 78.73 -20.74
N ASN A 1113 24.86 78.01 -20.64
CA ASN A 1113 26.18 78.48 -20.16
C ASN A 1113 27.12 77.27 -20.03
N ASN A 1114 28.20 77.29 -20.81
CA ASN A 1114 28.89 76.11 -21.30
C ASN A 1114 30.34 76.09 -20.83
N THR A 1115 30.59 75.74 -19.56
CA THR A 1115 31.94 75.43 -19.05
C THR A 1115 31.86 74.58 -17.78
N ASP A 1116 31.48 73.30 -17.92
CA ASP A 1116 31.77 72.26 -16.92
C ASP A 1116 32.00 70.91 -17.62
N ILE A 1117 33.13 70.26 -17.33
CA ILE A 1117 33.57 68.98 -17.91
C ILE A 1117 32.68 67.80 -17.48
N ASP A 1118 31.79 68.00 -16.50
CA ASP A 1118 30.82 67.01 -16.01
C ASP A 1118 29.54 66.89 -16.88
N ASN A 1119 29.45 67.60 -18.01
CA ASN A 1119 28.26 67.62 -18.88
C ASN A 1119 28.28 66.61 -20.04
N THR A 1120 28.97 65.46 -19.88
CA THR A 1120 29.08 64.43 -20.93
C THR A 1120 28.42 63.11 -20.52
N VAL A 1121 27.87 62.38 -21.50
CA VAL A 1121 27.34 61.05 -21.26
C VAL A 1121 28.51 60.09 -20.95
N PRO A 1122 28.50 59.38 -19.80
CA PRO A 1122 29.58 58.49 -19.41
C PRO A 1122 29.73 57.30 -20.36
N GLU A 1123 30.93 56.72 -20.47
CA GLU A 1123 31.20 55.59 -21.39
C GLU A 1123 30.30 54.36 -21.16
N LYS A 1124 29.73 54.22 -19.96
CA LYS A 1124 28.76 53.19 -19.62
C LYS A 1124 27.46 53.84 -19.15
N VAL A 1125 26.34 53.45 -19.74
CA VAL A 1125 25.01 53.90 -19.33
C VAL A 1125 24.23 52.76 -18.69
N LYS A 1126 23.41 53.11 -17.70
CA LYS A 1126 22.51 52.17 -17.03
C LYS A 1126 21.24 52.05 -17.87
N ILE A 1127 20.93 50.85 -18.34
CA ILE A 1127 19.63 50.52 -18.95
C ILE A 1127 18.71 49.86 -17.92
N VAL A 1128 17.41 50.04 -18.08
CA VAL A 1128 16.33 49.53 -17.22
C VAL A 1128 15.24 48.93 -18.08
N TRP A 1129 14.83 47.71 -17.78
CA TRP A 1129 13.70 47.04 -18.41
C TRP A 1129 12.92 46.24 -17.38
N LYS A 1130 11.69 45.86 -17.71
CA LYS A 1130 10.86 45.01 -16.84
C LYS A 1130 11.09 43.53 -17.17
N THR A 1131 11.29 42.72 -16.14
CA THR A 1131 11.33 41.26 -16.24
C THR A 1131 10.23 40.63 -15.41
N ASN A 1132 9.71 39.51 -15.91
CA ASN A 1132 8.76 38.71 -15.17
C ASN A 1132 9.48 37.91 -14.10
N GLN A 1133 9.05 38.05 -12.85
CA GLN A 1133 9.53 37.25 -11.74
C GLN A 1133 8.36 36.45 -11.15
N TYR A 1134 8.55 35.15 -11.00
CA TYR A 1134 7.56 34.26 -10.40
C TYR A 1134 7.80 34.11 -8.91
N THR A 1135 6.73 34.06 -8.13
CA THR A 1135 6.76 34.18 -6.67
C THR A 1135 5.89 33.12 -6.02
N ILE A 1136 6.24 32.71 -4.81
CA ILE A 1136 5.46 31.76 -4.00
C ILE A 1136 5.51 32.15 -2.53
N ARG A 1137 4.41 31.89 -1.80
CA ARG A 1137 4.34 32.10 -0.35
C ARG A 1137 4.85 30.85 0.38
N LYS A 1138 5.94 30.97 1.12
CA LYS A 1138 6.44 29.91 2.02
C LYS A 1138 6.24 30.27 3.49
N GLU A 1139 6.12 29.25 4.32
CA GLU A 1139 6.15 29.38 5.77
C GLU A 1139 7.57 29.72 6.24
N ILE A 1140 7.67 30.48 7.34
CA ILE A 1140 8.94 30.72 8.00
C ILE A 1140 9.29 29.46 8.76
N SER A 1141 10.38 28.81 8.34
CA SER A 1141 10.90 27.58 8.93
C SER A 1141 12.43 27.60 8.86
N PRO A 1142 13.12 26.67 9.55
CA PRO A 1142 14.58 26.58 9.49
C PRO A 1142 15.14 26.41 8.06
N ASP A 1143 14.34 25.87 7.13
CA ASP A 1143 14.73 25.66 5.72
C ASP A 1143 14.47 26.88 4.82
N LEU A 1144 13.99 28.00 5.38
CA LEU A 1144 13.69 29.21 4.63
C LEU A 1144 14.98 29.91 4.18
N LYS A 1145 15.07 30.15 2.87
CA LYS A 1145 16.14 30.93 2.25
C LYS A 1145 15.82 32.43 2.32
N ILE A 1146 16.32 33.12 3.35
CA ILE A 1146 16.08 34.55 3.61
C ILE A 1146 16.51 35.41 2.43
N GLU A 1147 17.56 35.03 1.72
CA GLU A 1147 18.08 35.75 0.55
C GLU A 1147 17.05 35.87 -0.58
N LYS A 1148 16.12 34.91 -0.68
CA LYS A 1148 15.05 34.85 -1.68
C LYS A 1148 13.80 35.63 -1.30
N VAL A 1149 13.70 36.18 -0.10
CA VAL A 1149 12.55 36.96 0.34
C VAL A 1149 12.47 38.26 -0.48
N ILE A 1150 11.30 38.53 -1.03
CA ILE A 1150 11.08 39.65 -1.96
C ILE A 1150 11.00 40.98 -1.22
N ASP A 1151 10.27 40.99 -0.12
CA ASP A 1151 10.10 42.18 0.72
C ASP A 1151 11.38 42.44 1.52
N VAL A 1152 12.03 43.57 1.23
CA VAL A 1152 13.31 43.94 1.83
C VAL A 1152 13.18 44.23 3.33
N GLY A 1153 12.04 44.80 3.76
CA GLY A 1153 11.77 45.07 5.17
C GLY A 1153 11.63 43.78 5.97
N ILE A 1154 10.83 42.85 5.47
CA ILE A 1154 10.67 41.52 6.08
C ILE A 1154 11.99 40.75 6.07
N LYS A 1155 12.76 40.82 4.97
CA LYS A 1155 14.07 40.18 4.87
C LYS A 1155 15.02 40.67 5.98
N ARG A 1156 15.04 41.97 6.25
CA ARG A 1156 15.83 42.55 7.36
C ARG A 1156 15.36 42.06 8.73
N ILE A 1157 14.04 42.00 8.97
CA ILE A 1157 13.48 41.47 10.22
C ILE A 1157 13.92 40.03 10.45
N LEU A 1158 13.83 39.18 9.42
CA LEU A 1158 14.24 37.77 9.51
C LEU A 1158 15.75 37.62 9.72
N GLN A 1159 16.56 38.45 9.10
CA GLN A 1159 18.02 38.42 9.28
C GLN A 1159 18.41 38.84 10.70
N ASN A 1160 17.80 39.88 11.23
CA ASN A 1160 18.02 40.32 12.62
C ASN A 1160 17.65 39.20 13.59
N ARG A 1161 16.49 38.56 13.37
CA ARG A 1161 16.05 37.41 14.17
C ARG A 1161 17.02 36.23 14.08
N LEU A 1162 17.59 35.95 12.91
CA LEU A 1162 18.59 34.90 12.77
C LEU A 1162 19.89 35.24 13.53
N ASN A 1163 20.29 36.52 13.51
CA ASN A 1163 21.47 37.00 14.22
C ASN A 1163 21.29 36.93 15.74
N GLU A 1164 20.10 37.20 16.29
CA GLU A 1164 19.77 37.03 17.71
C GLU A 1164 20.04 35.60 18.22
N TYR A 1165 19.97 34.60 17.35
CA TYR A 1165 20.21 33.19 17.66
C TYR A 1165 21.55 32.67 17.11
N ASN A 1166 22.53 33.56 16.93
CA ASN A 1166 23.88 33.22 16.46
C ASN A 1166 23.90 32.43 15.14
N GLY A 1167 22.96 32.70 14.23
CA GLY A 1167 22.87 32.00 12.94
C GLY A 1167 22.15 30.65 12.99
N ASP A 1168 21.65 30.20 14.14
CA ASP A 1168 20.95 28.92 14.27
C ASP A 1168 19.47 29.02 13.87
N ALA A 1169 19.20 28.76 12.59
CA ALA A 1169 17.85 28.78 12.02
C ALA A 1169 16.89 27.77 12.70
N LYS A 1170 17.41 26.67 13.28
CA LYS A 1170 16.57 25.67 13.98
C LYS A 1170 16.05 26.19 15.32
N LYS A 1171 16.69 27.19 15.91
CA LYS A 1171 16.20 27.87 17.11
C LYS A 1171 15.42 29.15 16.76
N ALA A 1172 15.91 29.92 15.78
CA ALA A 1172 15.34 31.22 15.42
C ALA A 1172 13.91 31.14 14.83
N PHE A 1173 13.60 30.05 14.11
CA PHE A 1173 12.37 29.88 13.32
C PHE A 1173 11.50 28.70 13.75
N VAL A 1174 11.56 28.33 15.03
CA VAL A 1174 10.70 27.31 15.66
C VAL A 1174 9.84 27.99 16.74
N ASN A 1175 8.68 27.41 17.06
CA ASN A 1175 7.73 27.91 18.07
C ASN A 1175 7.24 29.36 17.86
N LEU A 1176 6.91 29.73 16.62
CA LEU A 1176 6.43 31.07 16.26
C LEU A 1176 5.07 31.47 16.87
N GLU A 1177 4.37 30.57 17.54
CA GLU A 1177 3.13 30.90 18.27
C GLU A 1177 3.45 31.47 19.67
N GLU A 1178 4.42 30.91 20.39
CA GLU A 1178 4.88 31.41 21.70
C GLU A 1178 5.85 32.59 21.56
N ASN A 1179 6.65 32.59 20.49
CA ASN A 1179 7.62 33.66 20.22
C ASN A 1179 7.44 34.21 18.79
N PRO A 1180 6.41 35.05 18.57
CA PRO A 1180 6.06 35.51 17.24
C PRO A 1180 7.05 36.51 16.66
N ILE A 1181 7.23 36.46 15.34
CA ILE A 1181 7.97 37.49 14.60
C ILE A 1181 6.98 38.57 14.18
N TYR A 1182 7.18 39.80 14.64
CA TYR A 1182 6.26 40.91 14.39
C TYR A 1182 6.68 41.73 13.16
N LEU A 1183 5.71 42.04 12.29
CA LEU A 1183 5.84 43.12 11.31
C LEU A 1183 5.52 44.47 11.98
N ASN A 1184 4.50 44.48 12.84
CA ASN A 1184 4.14 45.61 13.67
C ASN A 1184 3.64 45.08 15.03
N LYS A 1185 4.40 45.33 16.09
CA LYS A 1185 4.12 44.82 17.44
C LYS A 1185 2.91 45.50 18.09
N GLU A 1186 2.78 46.82 17.94
CA GLU A 1186 1.68 47.61 18.49
C GLU A 1186 0.32 47.19 17.92
N LYS A 1187 0.28 46.83 16.63
CA LYS A 1187 -0.92 46.34 15.95
C LYS A 1187 -1.09 44.82 16.02
N GLY A 1188 -0.21 44.10 16.71
CA GLY A 1188 -0.25 42.63 16.82
C GLY A 1188 -0.04 41.87 15.50
N ILE A 1189 0.53 42.52 14.47
CA ILE A 1189 0.67 41.93 13.13
C ILE A 1189 1.91 41.05 13.09
N THR A 1190 1.70 39.73 13.03
CA THR A 1190 2.77 38.73 12.99
C THR A 1190 3.04 38.20 11.58
N ILE A 1191 4.28 37.81 11.33
CA ILE A 1191 4.74 37.22 10.07
C ILE A 1191 4.88 35.72 10.26
N LYS A 1192 4.00 34.95 9.62
CA LYS A 1192 4.07 33.46 9.60
C LYS A 1192 4.51 32.92 8.24
N ARG A 1193 4.33 33.72 7.18
CA ARG A 1193 4.62 33.36 5.79
C ARG A 1193 5.16 34.56 5.03
N VAL A 1194 6.10 34.29 4.13
CA VAL A 1194 6.77 35.32 3.32
C VAL A 1194 6.71 34.97 1.83
N SER A 1195 6.72 36.00 0.99
CA SER A 1195 6.79 35.84 -0.46
C SER A 1195 8.26 35.70 -0.87
N ILE A 1196 8.60 34.59 -1.53
CA ILE A 1196 9.95 34.33 -2.02
C ILE A 1196 9.99 34.23 -3.55
N THR A 1197 11.18 34.42 -4.09
CA THR A 1197 11.45 34.16 -5.51
C THR A 1197 11.30 32.67 -5.83
N GLY A 1198 10.50 32.40 -6.87
CA GLY A 1198 10.15 31.07 -7.36
C GLY A 1198 11.11 30.55 -8.44
N VAL A 1199 10.58 29.79 -9.39
CA VAL A 1199 11.32 29.31 -10.57
C VAL A 1199 11.48 30.43 -11.60
N SER A 1200 12.53 30.39 -12.43
CA SER A 1200 12.79 31.39 -13.48
C SER A 1200 11.80 31.30 -14.65
N ASN A 1201 11.28 30.10 -14.95
CA ASN A 1201 10.18 29.90 -15.89
C ASN A 1201 9.05 29.08 -15.24
N ALA A 1202 7.83 29.60 -15.30
CA ALA A 1202 6.60 29.00 -14.77
C ALA A 1202 5.48 28.96 -15.83
N GLU A 1203 5.82 28.60 -17.07
CA GLU A 1203 4.86 28.47 -18.16
C GLU A 1203 4.14 27.11 -18.17
N ALA A 1204 2.88 27.12 -18.61
CA ALA A 1204 2.13 25.89 -18.89
C ALA A 1204 2.59 25.30 -20.23
N LEU A 1205 2.62 23.96 -20.34
CA LEU A 1205 3.01 23.24 -21.55
C LEU A 1205 1.97 23.34 -22.67
#